data_AF-A0A812RY98-F1
#
_entry.id   AF-A0A812RY98-F1
#
_cell.length_a   1.000
_cell.length_b   1.000
_cell.length_c   1.000
_cell.angle_alpha   90.00
_cell.angle_beta   90.00
_cell.angle_gamma   90.00
#
_symmetry.space_group_name_H-M   'P 1'
#
loop_
_entity.id
_entity.type
_entity.pdbx_description
1 polymer ?
#
loop_
_entity_poly.entity_id
_entity_poly.type
_entity_poly.pdbx_seq_one_letter_code
_entity_poly.pdbx_strand_id
1 'polypeptide(L)'
;MLYQWRLRSATRAWRDGRCILDSLLAGWSSVLWALKDLPSFLAELRQSSQQLRVAIRQDHHQHICTVAKASEDSSTQSIVKRLRTLTGGPKRKQRERTPLPAVERQDGTLAATDEEARQCWLEHFASIEAGSQSSPCEIVRECLHRQAGKSLDDYTVTHLDAPTLGDLEWALRSTATDRAYGLDGLPGELLHYCAPLLARPVFQLQLKSLLTLAEPIQHKGGVLHCVYKRKGPKQQCSSYRGILVSSVVSKSLHKLLRRKCVPALCNAASPLQVGPLTEDALARACQAVSLPPGVYHDIQRHLQKPALSLSAGASQWTTQALEETLHGTWFKFPSDAAIVSTAIGSRPGDSLSDLVFSLLFAQVLRHVRASLQDCGLIPEIPWHVDMLGRLTPLNRAPTDTIAVLDATWMDDLSLLLQAPDSHTLVQRLRLGASTLLDTCLEHALLPNLKRGKTEALVHLRAKGARHVKRQLFDEFAGALPLNCRLWPEAKLRLTATYKHLGGVLHHRGSLLREVQARIAQAWTAFNSRKKQIFGSPRVDRREKALLFDSLVATTMFYGSGTWPEPSEECVQKLTGALRSMACQMLRPMYSCTEAWHLGTSHVLALVGLPSANTYLHVHRLRYLLSCITLHVPELWALAHWECKWLQSVSESVQWLWDNTAPEHQHSTWEQAWDNWRQEAADHPGRWKSRIRRAQAHAVIRERWQAARLWHQGRMLRQLQGAGASLPLCDDFSEGPRECCAVCGKHFKDYRAWSVHAFSTHGRTDEMRRLAPGTQCPVCLKHFTSAVKLSRHLGYSSACRNRLLSSNSRHDPEPGIGNRRAHDDGVDLTPVLQASGPLPCPLQVVVEEETARPSAEILDCLALLDHDGLVPSLTEDEVWDRLRAAFSCVCLQASRLRITATVWQQLLDHPAQRTDMQTLAILREAARKLCSVDLVTWLVPAPSADRPNTDTYKHSGLYLDLLDFTRLRWAPPSQASTDTIWVRVGPLPADFNMPVPAARCLCYEHHDTLQELRDGQVVDFLAYPDPTCFYCLSVLGLPLTEPDNANRAAQSLTSQLPGFELACELIRTAVSHWICGIPSRLVVPSPLPMSAFPLQRLPGLVRSESSGFLMVGNW
;
A
#
# COMPACT_ATOMS: atom_id res chain seq x y z
N MET A 1 49.18 21.45 33.15
CA MET A 1 48.42 22.47 33.91
C MET A 1 49.30 23.29 34.87
N LEU A 2 50.04 22.66 35.80
CA LEU A 2 50.85 23.38 36.81
C LEU A 2 51.87 24.38 36.24
N TYR A 3 52.49 24.06 35.09
CA TYR A 3 53.43 24.96 34.40
C TYR A 3 52.77 26.24 33.87
N GLN A 4 51.63 26.12 33.17
CA GLN A 4 50.85 27.27 32.68
C GLN A 4 50.28 28.12 33.83
N TRP A 5 49.94 27.48 34.95
CA TRP A 5 49.42 28.16 36.13
C TRP A 5 50.50 28.99 36.86
N ARG A 6 51.73 28.46 36.96
CA ARG A 6 52.90 29.23 37.42
C ARG A 6 53.18 30.43 36.52
N LEU A 7 53.09 30.25 35.19
CA LEU A 7 53.29 31.33 34.22
C LEU A 7 52.24 32.44 34.34
N ARG A 8 50.95 32.07 34.53
CA ARG A 8 49.85 33.02 34.76
C ARG A 8 49.96 33.77 36.09
N SER A 9 50.44 33.10 37.12
CA SER A 9 50.62 33.70 38.45
C SER A 9 51.83 34.62 38.47
N ALA A 10 52.92 34.24 37.79
CA ALA A 10 54.10 35.09 37.60
C ALA A 10 53.79 36.35 36.78
N THR A 11 52.98 36.23 35.72
CA THR A 11 52.55 37.39 34.91
C THR A 11 51.59 38.31 35.66
N ARG A 12 50.68 37.79 36.49
CA ARG A 12 49.84 38.62 37.38
C ARG A 12 50.64 39.32 38.47
N ALA A 13 51.58 38.61 39.10
CA ALA A 13 52.50 39.17 40.09
C ALA A 13 53.32 40.32 39.51
N TRP A 14 53.85 40.13 38.29
CA TRP A 14 54.58 41.17 37.55
C TRP A 14 53.70 42.37 37.21
N ARG A 15 52.47 42.15 36.72
CA ARG A 15 51.55 43.24 36.36
C ARG A 15 51.10 44.07 37.55
N ASP A 16 50.79 43.42 38.67
CA ASP A 16 50.17 44.05 39.83
C ASP A 16 51.20 44.45 40.91
N GLY A 17 52.50 44.24 40.65
CA GLY A 17 53.62 44.61 41.55
C GLY A 17 53.69 43.81 42.85
N ARG A 18 53.09 42.62 42.90
CA ARG A 18 52.98 41.80 44.12
C ARG A 18 53.99 40.65 44.14
N CYS A 19 54.25 40.10 45.32
CA CYS A 19 55.08 38.90 45.45
C CYS A 19 54.44 37.74 44.65
N ILE A 20 55.27 36.97 43.93
CA ILE A 20 54.85 35.80 43.15
C ILE A 20 54.15 34.77 44.05
N LEU A 21 54.60 34.62 45.30
CA LEU A 21 53.99 33.71 46.26
C LEU A 21 52.55 34.10 46.60
N ASP A 22 52.27 35.39 46.81
CA ASP A 22 50.93 35.89 47.11
C ASP A 22 49.97 35.70 45.94
N SER A 23 50.47 35.90 44.71
CA SER A 23 49.69 35.70 43.49
C SER A 23 49.41 34.21 43.23
N LEU A 24 50.35 33.32 43.58
CA LEU A 24 50.16 31.87 43.56
C LEU A 24 49.13 31.44 44.62
N LEU A 25 49.21 31.97 45.84
CA LEU A 25 48.25 31.65 46.92
C LEU A 25 46.84 32.18 46.61
N ALA A 26 46.72 33.38 46.05
CA ALA A 26 45.44 33.91 45.57
C ALA A 26 44.86 33.05 44.42
N GLY A 27 45.71 32.63 43.49
CA GLY A 27 45.35 31.66 42.45
C GLY A 27 44.83 30.33 43.03
N TRP A 28 45.53 29.77 44.02
CA TRP A 28 45.07 28.56 44.73
C TRP A 28 43.78 28.78 45.48
N SER A 29 43.61 29.91 46.17
CA SER A 29 42.39 30.23 46.89
C SER A 29 41.19 30.26 45.94
N SER A 30 41.29 30.92 44.78
CA SER A 30 40.22 30.93 43.77
C SER A 30 39.92 29.55 43.20
N VAL A 31 40.93 28.68 43.02
CA VAL A 31 40.72 27.29 42.59
C VAL A 31 40.07 26.47 43.70
N LEU A 32 40.46 26.65 44.95
CA LEU A 32 39.87 25.98 46.11
C LEU A 32 38.42 26.45 46.33
N TRP A 33 38.11 27.73 46.14
CA TRP A 33 36.75 28.26 46.11
C TRP A 33 35.94 27.67 44.95
N ALA A 34 36.49 27.65 43.74
CA ALA A 34 35.82 27.01 42.60
C ALA A 34 35.60 25.50 42.81
N LEU A 35 36.54 24.79 43.46
CA LEU A 35 36.38 23.37 43.83
C LEU A 35 35.38 23.17 44.96
N LYS A 36 35.28 24.09 45.91
CA LYS A 36 34.28 24.12 46.98
C LYS A 36 32.87 24.36 46.43
N ASP A 37 32.74 25.22 45.41
CA ASP A 37 31.46 25.59 44.79
C ASP A 37 31.07 24.68 43.62
N LEU A 38 32.00 23.87 43.10
CA LEU A 38 31.77 22.90 42.01
C LEU A 38 30.58 21.96 42.28
N PRO A 39 30.36 21.41 43.49
CA PRO A 39 29.17 20.61 43.79
C PRO A 39 27.86 21.39 43.59
N SER A 40 27.84 22.69 43.93
CA SER A 40 26.67 23.56 43.73
C SER A 40 26.40 23.80 42.25
N PHE A 41 27.41 24.15 41.47
CA PHE A 41 27.25 24.33 40.02
C PHE A 41 26.86 23.03 39.31
N LEU A 42 27.38 21.88 39.75
CA LEU A 42 26.95 20.58 39.23
C LEU A 42 25.51 20.24 39.61
N ALA A 43 25.05 20.63 40.81
CA ALA A 43 23.67 20.47 41.23
C ALA A 43 22.72 21.36 40.41
N GLU A 44 23.06 22.63 40.22
CA GLU A 44 22.31 23.57 39.37
C GLU A 44 22.26 23.13 37.91
N LEU A 45 23.38 22.63 37.36
CA LEU A 45 23.44 22.11 36.00
C LEU A 45 22.59 20.83 35.85
N ARG A 46 22.58 19.95 36.85
CA ARG A 46 21.72 18.76 36.86
C ARG A 46 20.24 19.15 36.91
N GLN A 47 19.87 20.09 37.77
CA GLN A 47 18.50 20.60 37.89
C GLN A 47 18.06 21.31 36.60
N SER A 48 18.88 22.21 36.08
CA SER A 48 18.61 22.94 34.82
C SER A 48 18.55 21.98 33.62
N SER A 49 19.41 20.96 33.57
CA SER A 49 19.35 19.92 32.52
C SER A 49 18.05 19.12 32.62
N GLN A 50 17.57 18.80 33.83
CA GLN A 50 16.28 18.14 34.01
C GLN A 50 15.11 19.02 33.58
N GLN A 51 15.09 20.29 34.00
CA GLN A 51 14.08 21.27 33.60
C GLN A 51 14.06 21.49 32.08
N LEU A 52 15.22 21.69 31.46
CA LEU A 52 15.35 21.82 30.00
C LEU A 52 14.84 20.57 29.28
N ARG A 53 15.16 19.37 29.77
CA ARG A 53 14.63 18.12 29.20
C ARG A 53 13.11 18.02 29.31
N VAL A 54 12.50 18.53 30.39
CA VAL A 54 11.04 18.57 30.55
C VAL A 54 10.43 19.60 29.59
N ALA A 55 10.99 20.81 29.51
CA ALA A 55 10.53 21.87 28.62
C ALA A 55 10.60 21.45 27.15
N ILE A 56 11.72 20.86 26.70
CA ILE A 56 11.86 20.34 25.32
C ILE A 56 10.82 19.25 25.04
N ARG A 57 10.50 18.39 26.03
CA ARG A 57 9.47 17.36 25.85
C ARG A 57 8.08 17.98 25.68
N GLN A 58 7.75 18.98 26.49
CA GLN A 58 6.47 19.69 26.40
C GLN A 58 6.34 20.42 25.06
N ASP A 59 7.38 21.13 24.63
CA ASP A 59 7.42 21.84 23.35
C ASP A 59 7.27 20.88 22.15
N HIS A 60 8.01 19.76 22.16
CA HIS A 60 7.87 18.72 21.14
C HIS A 60 6.44 18.15 21.07
N HIS A 61 5.82 17.90 22.22
CA HIS A 61 4.45 17.41 22.28
C HIS A 61 3.49 18.45 21.70
N GLN A 62 3.53 19.70 22.19
CA GLN A 62 2.69 20.80 21.72
C GLN A 62 2.83 21.05 20.21
N HIS A 63 4.05 20.98 19.66
CA HIS A 63 4.27 21.09 18.21
C HIS A 63 3.59 19.96 17.45
N ILE A 64 3.73 18.71 17.91
CA ILE A 64 3.05 17.55 17.26
C ILE A 64 1.53 17.70 17.35
N CYS A 65 0.97 18.08 18.51
CA CYS A 65 -0.46 18.34 18.67
C CYS A 65 -0.94 19.38 17.64
N THR A 66 -0.21 20.49 17.52
CA THR A 66 -0.55 21.59 16.61
C THR A 66 -0.51 21.15 15.15
N VAL A 67 0.50 20.36 14.77
CA VAL A 67 0.62 19.82 13.41
C VAL A 67 -0.45 18.76 13.13
N ALA A 68 -0.79 17.92 14.10
CA ALA A 68 -1.86 16.93 13.96
C ALA A 68 -3.22 17.60 13.78
N LYS A 69 -3.55 18.63 14.57
CA LYS A 69 -4.79 19.42 14.40
C LYS A 69 -4.83 20.11 13.03
N ALA A 70 -3.72 20.72 12.61
CA ALA A 70 -3.62 21.35 11.30
C ALA A 70 -3.73 20.36 10.13
N SER A 71 -3.58 19.05 10.37
CA SER A 71 -3.59 18.04 9.31
C SER A 71 -4.97 17.79 8.69
N GLU A 72 -6.04 18.17 9.38
CA GLU A 72 -7.42 18.00 8.90
C GLU A 72 -7.74 18.92 7.72
N ASP A 73 -7.15 20.12 7.69
CA ASP A 73 -7.39 21.15 6.68
C ASP A 73 -6.18 21.41 5.76
N SER A 74 -5.00 20.94 6.13
CA SER A 74 -3.76 21.21 5.39
C SER A 74 -3.41 20.10 4.40
N SER A 75 -2.75 20.46 3.30
CA SER A 75 -2.19 19.47 2.37
C SER A 75 -1.08 18.64 3.02
N THR A 76 -0.92 17.39 2.57
CA THR A 76 0.15 16.49 3.01
C THR A 76 1.54 17.14 2.93
N GLN A 77 1.80 17.94 1.89
CA GLN A 77 3.08 18.65 1.72
C GLN A 77 3.32 19.69 2.82
N SER A 78 2.29 20.43 3.22
CA SER A 78 2.35 21.39 4.34
C SER A 78 2.65 20.68 5.65
N ILE A 79 1.97 19.55 5.93
CA ILE A 79 2.21 18.73 7.13
C ILE A 79 3.66 18.22 7.15
N VAL A 80 4.16 17.70 6.02
CA VAL A 80 5.57 17.31 5.91
C VAL A 80 6.51 18.49 6.17
N LYS A 81 6.23 19.69 5.65
CA LYS A 81 7.04 20.90 5.91
C LYS A 81 7.07 21.24 7.40
N ARG A 82 5.92 21.21 8.07
CA ARG A 82 5.80 21.49 9.52
C ARG A 82 6.48 20.43 10.39
N LEU A 83 6.46 19.16 10.00
CA LEU A 83 7.14 18.08 10.73
C LEU A 83 8.66 18.10 10.54
N ARG A 84 9.20 18.72 9.49
CA ARG A 84 10.65 18.76 9.21
C ARG A 84 11.46 19.42 10.34
N THR A 85 10.85 20.31 11.12
CA THR A 85 11.50 20.90 12.30
C THR A 85 11.88 19.83 13.33
N LEU A 86 11.00 18.84 13.54
CA LEU A 86 11.21 17.73 14.47
C LEU A 86 11.96 16.54 13.85
N THR A 87 11.64 16.20 12.60
CA THR A 87 12.25 15.04 11.94
C THR A 87 13.68 15.31 11.50
N GLY A 88 14.10 16.58 11.56
CA GLY A 88 15.27 17.11 10.88
C GLY A 88 15.02 17.26 9.38
N GLY A 89 15.96 17.93 8.71
CA GLY A 89 16.02 17.92 7.25
C GLY A 89 16.16 16.49 6.70
N PRO A 90 15.95 16.27 5.39
CA PRO A 90 16.21 14.97 4.79
C PRO A 90 17.62 14.51 5.18
N LYS A 91 17.86 13.21 5.40
CA LYS A 91 19.21 12.66 5.69
C LYS A 91 20.32 13.20 4.76
N ARG A 92 19.96 13.73 3.59
CA ARG A 92 20.80 14.49 2.65
C ARG A 92 21.44 15.77 3.22
N LYS A 93 20.77 16.53 4.10
CA LYS A 93 21.32 17.73 4.75
C LYS A 93 22.19 17.40 5.98
N GLN A 94 22.04 16.20 6.53
CA GLN A 94 22.81 15.70 7.67
C GLN A 94 24.03 14.86 7.24
N ARG A 95 24.04 14.34 6.01
CA ARG A 95 25.25 13.77 5.40
C ARG A 95 26.21 14.91 5.07
N GLU A 96 27.48 14.68 5.39
CA GLU A 96 28.61 15.47 4.91
C GLU A 96 28.50 15.76 3.41
N ARG A 97 29.11 16.87 2.97
CA ARG A 97 29.19 17.27 1.57
C ARG A 97 29.52 16.05 0.72
N THR A 98 28.54 15.57 -0.05
CA THR A 98 28.80 14.48 -1.01
C THR A 98 29.90 14.96 -1.95
N PRO A 99 31.00 14.21 -2.11
CA PRO A 99 32.04 14.58 -3.07
C PRO A 99 31.43 14.72 -4.46
N LEU A 100 32.00 15.60 -5.28
CA LEU A 100 31.61 15.76 -6.67
C LEU A 100 31.61 14.37 -7.33
N PRO A 101 30.53 13.98 -8.02
CA PRO A 101 30.49 12.67 -8.67
C PRO A 101 31.61 12.61 -9.72
N ALA A 102 32.50 11.62 -9.62
CA ALA A 102 33.46 11.34 -10.67
C ALA A 102 32.69 11.06 -11.97
N VAL A 103 32.97 11.80 -13.03
CA VAL A 103 32.24 11.71 -14.30
C VAL A 103 32.99 10.77 -15.24
N GLU A 104 32.28 9.83 -15.85
CA GLU A 104 32.81 8.95 -16.89
C GLU A 104 32.72 9.66 -18.24
N ARG A 105 33.85 9.69 -18.96
CA ARG A 105 33.99 10.19 -20.33
C ARG A 105 33.41 9.20 -21.32
N GLN A 106 33.28 9.63 -22.58
CA GLN A 106 32.76 8.78 -23.66
C GLN A 106 33.66 7.57 -23.97
N ASP A 107 34.95 7.66 -23.63
CA ASP A 107 35.95 6.60 -23.79
C ASP A 107 35.94 5.57 -22.64
N GLY A 108 35.05 5.72 -21.65
CA GLY A 108 34.96 4.86 -20.47
C GLY A 108 35.95 5.19 -19.35
N THR A 109 36.77 6.24 -19.51
CA THR A 109 37.70 6.71 -18.46
C THR A 109 37.01 7.70 -17.51
N LEU A 110 37.50 7.82 -16.29
CA LEU A 110 37.01 8.86 -15.35
C LEU A 110 37.73 10.18 -15.61
N ALA A 111 37.00 11.28 -15.58
CA ALA A 111 37.56 12.63 -15.59
C ALA A 111 38.51 12.80 -14.39
N ALA A 112 39.77 13.13 -14.67
CA ALA A 112 40.83 13.29 -13.69
C ALA A 112 40.81 14.68 -13.05
N THR A 113 40.30 15.68 -13.78
CA THR A 113 40.17 17.06 -13.28
C THR A 113 38.72 17.55 -13.28
N ASP A 114 38.47 18.56 -12.47
CA ASP A 114 37.17 19.26 -12.41
C ASP A 114 36.81 19.91 -13.76
N GLU A 115 37.82 20.38 -14.50
CA GLU A 115 37.64 20.96 -15.83
C GLU A 115 37.19 19.93 -16.87
N GLU A 116 37.78 18.73 -16.83
CA GLU A 116 37.37 17.63 -17.69
C GLU A 116 35.95 17.15 -17.37
N ALA A 117 35.60 17.09 -16.08
CA ALA A 117 34.25 16.75 -15.66
C ALA A 117 33.23 17.80 -16.12
N ARG A 118 33.58 19.10 -16.03
CA ARG A 118 32.77 20.21 -16.55
C ARG A 118 32.56 20.11 -18.05
N GLN A 119 33.60 19.82 -18.80
CA GLN A 119 33.52 19.67 -20.25
C GLN A 119 32.56 18.52 -20.62
N CYS A 120 32.61 17.39 -19.91
CA CYS A 120 31.63 16.31 -20.11
C CYS A 120 30.17 16.74 -19.80
N TRP A 121 29.95 17.61 -18.82
CA TRP A 121 28.62 18.18 -18.55
C TRP A 121 28.17 19.13 -19.65
N LEU A 122 29.06 20.03 -20.09
CA LEU A 122 28.83 20.97 -21.17
C LEU A 122 28.48 20.23 -22.47
N GLU A 123 29.30 19.29 -22.91
CA GLU A 123 29.06 18.49 -24.12
C GLU A 123 27.75 17.71 -24.02
N HIS A 124 27.45 17.13 -22.86
CA HIS A 124 26.21 16.39 -22.67
C HIS A 124 24.96 17.27 -22.78
N PHE A 125 24.92 18.43 -22.12
CA PHE A 125 23.73 19.29 -22.15
C PHE A 125 23.66 20.16 -23.41
N ALA A 126 24.80 20.59 -23.96
CA ALA A 126 24.87 21.25 -25.26
C ALA A 126 24.38 20.32 -26.37
N SER A 127 24.78 19.05 -26.39
CA SER A 127 24.27 18.09 -27.39
C SER A 127 22.77 17.84 -27.27
N ILE A 128 22.18 17.93 -26.07
CA ILE A 128 20.73 17.80 -25.86
C ILE A 128 19.97 18.98 -26.45
N GLU A 129 20.48 20.21 -26.30
CA GLU A 129 19.81 21.46 -26.70
C GLU A 129 20.32 22.02 -28.04
N ALA A 130 21.06 21.19 -28.80
CA ALA A 130 21.78 21.59 -30.01
C ALA A 130 22.57 22.90 -29.83
N GLY A 131 23.21 23.03 -28.67
CA GLY A 131 23.82 24.26 -28.23
C GLY A 131 25.26 24.42 -28.67
N SER A 132 25.65 25.66 -28.95
CA SER A 132 27.02 26.08 -29.25
C SER A 132 27.52 27.02 -28.17
N GLN A 133 28.81 26.94 -27.84
CA GLN A 133 29.43 27.93 -26.97
C GLN A 133 29.51 29.27 -27.70
N SER A 134 29.12 30.35 -27.01
CA SER A 134 29.15 31.71 -27.56
C SER A 134 29.51 32.71 -26.47
N SER A 135 30.08 33.85 -26.85
CA SER A 135 30.37 34.90 -25.89
C SER A 135 29.09 35.64 -25.48
N PRO A 136 29.03 36.23 -24.27
CA PRO A 136 27.88 37.03 -23.85
C PRO A 136 27.56 38.18 -24.81
N CYS A 137 28.60 38.81 -25.38
CA CYS A 137 28.46 39.93 -26.32
C CYS A 137 27.85 39.48 -27.65
N GLU A 138 28.20 38.31 -28.15
CA GLU A 138 27.62 37.74 -29.38
C GLU A 138 26.15 37.42 -29.19
N ILE A 139 25.78 36.75 -28.09
CA ILE A 139 24.38 36.41 -27.79
C ILE A 139 23.51 37.67 -27.73
N VAL A 140 24.01 38.73 -27.06
CA VAL A 140 23.30 40.01 -27.00
C VAL A 140 23.18 40.65 -28.38
N ARG A 141 24.25 40.66 -29.17
CA ARG A 141 24.26 41.25 -30.52
C ARG A 141 23.29 40.52 -31.45
N GLU A 142 23.32 39.19 -31.46
CA GLU A 142 22.41 38.35 -32.25
C GLU A 142 20.95 38.58 -31.84
N CYS A 143 20.67 38.62 -30.53
CA CYS A 143 19.33 38.89 -30.04
C CYS A 143 18.82 40.27 -30.47
N LEU A 144 19.64 41.31 -30.32
CA LEU A 144 19.30 42.68 -30.73
C LEU A 144 19.08 42.78 -32.22
N HIS A 145 19.97 42.20 -33.04
CA HIS A 145 19.84 42.20 -34.50
C HIS A 145 18.53 41.53 -34.93
N ARG A 146 18.20 40.38 -34.35
CA ARG A 146 16.96 39.64 -34.61
C ARG A 146 15.72 40.43 -34.18
N GLN A 147 15.74 41.07 -33.01
CA GLN A 147 14.62 41.89 -32.52
C GLN A 147 14.44 43.16 -33.36
N ALA A 148 15.53 43.79 -33.82
CA ALA A 148 15.50 44.97 -34.68
C ALA A 148 14.98 44.66 -36.10
N GLY A 149 15.15 43.43 -36.58
CA GLY A 149 14.64 42.99 -37.88
C GLY A 149 13.13 42.74 -37.93
N LYS A 150 12.40 42.88 -36.82
CA LYS A 150 10.94 42.68 -36.79
C LYS A 150 10.21 43.93 -37.29
N SER A 151 9.33 43.75 -38.28
CA SER A 151 8.35 44.78 -38.67
C SER A 151 7.22 44.78 -37.64
N LEU A 152 7.12 45.84 -36.83
CA LEU A 152 6.04 45.96 -35.84
C LEU A 152 4.69 46.29 -36.49
N ASP A 153 4.70 46.81 -37.72
CA ASP A 153 3.50 47.13 -38.49
C ASP A 153 2.73 45.86 -38.93
N ASP A 154 3.39 44.70 -38.89
CA ASP A 154 2.80 43.40 -39.24
C ASP A 154 1.82 42.90 -38.17
N TYR A 155 1.72 43.57 -37.02
CA TYR A 155 0.98 43.09 -35.85
C TYR A 155 0.10 44.18 -35.24
N THR A 156 -1.18 43.88 -35.05
CA THR A 156 -2.09 44.74 -34.28
C THR A 156 -2.16 44.25 -32.83
N VAL A 157 -1.71 45.09 -31.89
CA VAL A 157 -1.85 44.84 -30.45
C VAL A 157 -3.17 45.41 -29.97
N THR A 158 -4.03 44.56 -29.40
CA THR A 158 -5.30 45.00 -28.81
C THR A 158 -5.22 45.10 -27.29
N HIS A 159 -6.21 45.74 -26.67
CA HIS A 159 -6.32 45.78 -25.20
C HIS A 159 -6.49 44.37 -24.58
N LEU A 160 -6.91 43.36 -25.34
CA LEU A 160 -6.99 41.97 -24.91
C LEU A 160 -5.61 41.29 -24.90
N ASP A 161 -4.65 41.78 -25.69
CA ASP A 161 -3.27 41.29 -25.77
C ASP A 161 -2.38 41.87 -24.67
N ALA A 162 -2.72 43.03 -24.11
CA ALA A 162 -2.02 43.61 -22.94
C ALA A 162 -2.51 42.98 -21.61
N PRO A 163 -1.62 42.59 -20.68
CA PRO A 163 -2.02 42.29 -19.30
C PRO A 163 -2.30 43.59 -18.55
N THR A 164 -3.19 43.54 -17.56
CA THR A 164 -3.41 44.69 -16.67
C THR A 164 -2.31 44.77 -15.61
N LEU A 165 -2.15 45.96 -14.98
CA LEU A 165 -1.26 46.10 -13.83
C LEU A 165 -1.67 45.15 -12.68
N GLY A 166 -2.99 44.95 -12.50
CA GLY A 166 -3.53 44.01 -11.51
C GLY A 166 -3.17 42.55 -11.82
N ASP A 167 -3.20 42.14 -13.10
CA ASP A 167 -2.77 40.80 -13.50
C ASP A 167 -1.28 40.58 -13.17
N LEU A 168 -0.43 41.58 -13.44
CA LEU A 168 0.98 41.51 -13.10
C LEU A 168 1.21 41.46 -11.60
N GLU A 169 0.56 42.32 -10.81
CA GLU A 169 0.67 42.27 -9.36
C GLU A 169 0.25 40.89 -8.81
N TRP A 170 -0.84 40.33 -9.33
CA TRP A 170 -1.28 38.99 -8.99
C TRP A 170 -0.23 37.93 -9.35
N ALA A 171 0.37 38.04 -10.54
CA ALA A 171 1.42 37.11 -10.97
C ALA A 171 2.63 37.18 -10.04
N LEU A 172 3.11 38.38 -9.70
CA LEU A 172 4.21 38.59 -8.76
C LEU A 172 3.87 38.03 -7.37
N ARG A 173 2.68 38.34 -6.84
CA ARG A 173 2.20 37.85 -5.54
C ARG A 173 2.04 36.33 -5.51
N SER A 174 1.76 35.71 -6.64
CA SER A 174 1.61 34.25 -6.74
C SER A 174 2.93 33.48 -6.83
N THR A 175 4.06 34.18 -6.79
CA THR A 175 5.41 33.60 -6.83
C THR A 175 5.66 32.72 -5.61
N ALA A 176 6.30 31.56 -5.82
CA ALA A 176 6.68 30.66 -4.73
C ALA A 176 7.91 31.18 -3.97
N THR A 177 7.85 31.18 -2.65
CA THR A 177 8.98 31.48 -1.75
C THR A 177 9.82 30.24 -1.46
N ASP A 178 10.99 30.42 -0.85
CA ASP A 178 11.99 29.40 -0.51
C ASP A 178 12.54 28.65 -1.74
N ARG A 179 12.62 29.31 -2.90
CA ARG A 179 13.09 28.75 -4.18
C ARG A 179 14.38 29.42 -4.66
N ALA A 180 15.10 28.72 -5.55
CA ALA A 180 16.27 29.29 -6.21
C ALA A 180 15.85 30.41 -7.17
N TYR A 181 16.69 31.43 -7.30
CA TYR A 181 16.49 32.60 -8.17
C TYR A 181 17.59 32.69 -9.22
N GLY A 182 17.31 33.44 -10.29
CA GLY A 182 18.18 33.57 -11.45
C GLY A 182 19.38 34.49 -11.23
N LEU A 183 20.04 34.83 -12.34
CA LEU A 183 21.24 35.69 -12.36
C LEU A 183 20.97 37.15 -12.02
N ASP A 184 19.70 37.55 -12.01
CA ASP A 184 19.25 38.87 -11.57
C ASP A 184 19.38 39.08 -10.05
N GLY A 185 19.58 38.01 -9.28
CA GLY A 185 19.69 38.08 -7.83
C GLY A 185 18.38 38.42 -7.13
N LEU A 186 17.24 38.34 -7.82
CA LEU A 186 15.94 38.73 -7.29
C LEU A 186 15.20 37.51 -6.70
N PRO A 187 15.06 37.43 -5.36
CA PRO A 187 14.41 36.29 -4.73
C PRO A 187 12.88 36.35 -4.88
N GLY A 188 12.23 35.19 -4.90
CA GLY A 188 10.77 35.11 -5.04
C GLY A 188 10.01 35.75 -3.88
N GLU A 189 10.61 35.82 -2.69
CA GLU A 189 10.10 36.52 -1.52
C GLU A 189 9.88 38.00 -1.79
N LEU A 190 10.81 38.64 -2.50
CA LEU A 190 10.70 40.05 -2.86
C LEU A 190 9.47 40.27 -3.74
N LEU A 191 9.25 39.40 -4.73
CA LEU A 191 8.08 39.48 -5.62
C LEU A 191 6.79 39.16 -4.87
N HIS A 192 6.81 38.17 -3.98
CA HIS A 192 5.63 37.72 -3.23
C HIS A 192 5.13 38.79 -2.24
N TYR A 193 6.03 39.31 -1.40
CA TYR A 193 5.67 40.24 -0.32
C TYR A 193 5.64 41.70 -0.77
N CYS A 194 6.45 42.10 -1.75
CA CYS A 194 6.51 43.47 -2.26
C CYS A 194 5.84 43.64 -3.63
N ALA A 195 4.93 42.72 -4.01
CA ALA A 195 4.23 42.76 -5.30
C ALA A 195 3.63 44.15 -5.65
N PRO A 196 2.93 44.87 -4.75
CA PRO A 196 2.34 46.17 -5.09
C PRO A 196 3.39 47.23 -5.44
N LEU A 197 4.56 47.18 -4.79
CA LEU A 197 5.66 48.12 -5.01
C LEU A 197 6.40 47.82 -6.30
N LEU A 198 6.58 46.53 -6.62
CA LEU A 198 7.29 46.07 -7.82
C LEU A 198 6.44 46.06 -9.07
N ALA A 199 5.11 45.93 -8.97
CA ALA A 199 4.24 45.81 -10.12
C ALA A 199 4.41 47.00 -11.07
N ARG A 200 4.40 48.24 -10.57
CA ARG A 200 4.48 49.44 -11.41
C ARG A 200 5.78 49.55 -12.23
N PRO A 201 7.00 49.42 -11.67
CA PRO A 201 8.23 49.46 -12.46
C PRO A 201 8.37 48.24 -13.40
N VAL A 202 7.99 47.04 -12.96
CA VAL A 202 8.04 45.84 -13.83
C VAL A 202 7.03 45.93 -14.98
N PHE A 203 5.87 46.56 -14.75
CA PHE A 203 4.85 46.76 -15.77
C PHE A 203 5.34 47.61 -16.94
N GLN A 204 6.18 48.61 -16.68
CA GLN A 204 6.78 49.42 -17.75
C GLN A 204 7.69 48.58 -18.65
N LEU A 205 8.50 47.69 -18.06
CA LEU A 205 9.33 46.75 -18.81
C LEU A 205 8.46 45.77 -19.61
N GLN A 206 7.38 45.27 -18.99
CA GLN A 206 6.44 44.36 -19.65
C GLN A 206 5.74 45.01 -20.84
N LEU A 207 5.26 46.25 -20.70
CA LEU A 207 4.62 46.99 -21.78
C LEU A 207 5.58 47.20 -22.95
N LYS A 208 6.84 47.59 -22.67
CA LYS A 208 7.87 47.68 -23.71
C LYS A 208 8.05 46.35 -24.42
N SER A 209 8.27 45.28 -23.65
CA SER A 209 8.47 43.93 -24.21
C SER A 209 7.29 43.47 -25.08
N LEU A 210 6.07 43.81 -24.67
CA LEU A 210 4.83 43.49 -25.37
C LEU A 210 4.69 44.26 -26.68
N LEU A 211 4.86 45.58 -26.63
CA LEU A 211 4.68 46.47 -27.78
C LEU A 211 5.79 46.29 -28.83
N THR A 212 6.99 45.93 -28.41
CA THR A 212 8.12 45.69 -29.32
C THR A 212 8.31 44.22 -29.69
N LEU A 213 7.45 43.32 -29.19
CA LEU A 213 7.62 41.86 -29.32
C LEU A 213 9.06 41.40 -29.01
N ALA A 214 9.68 42.02 -28.01
CA ALA A 214 11.09 41.83 -27.67
C ALA A 214 11.21 41.47 -26.19
N GLU A 215 11.56 40.22 -25.92
CA GLU A 215 11.83 39.78 -24.55
C GLU A 215 13.26 40.18 -24.13
N PRO A 216 13.46 40.71 -22.90
CA PRO A 216 14.79 40.99 -22.38
C PRO A 216 15.70 39.76 -22.42
N ILE A 217 16.97 39.94 -22.81
CA ILE A 217 17.93 38.83 -22.93
C ILE A 217 18.13 38.07 -21.61
N GLN A 218 18.02 38.75 -20.47
CA GLN A 218 18.11 38.14 -19.13
C GLN A 218 16.95 37.17 -18.85
N HIS A 219 15.81 37.32 -19.52
CA HIS A 219 14.65 36.44 -19.37
C HIS A 219 14.75 35.19 -20.26
N LYS A 220 15.59 35.24 -21.30
CA LYS A 220 15.82 34.16 -22.28
C LYS A 220 16.68 33.00 -21.78
N GLY A 221 17.36 33.15 -20.65
CA GLY A 221 18.26 32.13 -20.14
C GLY A 221 18.43 32.12 -18.63
N GLY A 222 19.39 31.36 -18.15
CA GLY A 222 19.61 31.19 -16.72
C GLY A 222 20.77 30.26 -16.36
N VAL A 223 20.77 29.82 -15.10
CA VAL A 223 21.80 28.92 -14.57
C VAL A 223 21.32 27.47 -14.63
N LEU A 224 22.07 26.61 -15.31
CA LEU A 224 21.76 25.19 -15.43
C LEU A 224 22.34 24.41 -14.24
N HIS A 225 21.49 23.65 -13.54
CA HIS A 225 21.90 22.77 -12.45
C HIS A 225 21.69 21.30 -12.80
N CYS A 226 22.75 20.49 -12.64
CA CYS A 226 22.69 19.04 -12.82
C CYS A 226 22.09 18.35 -11.59
N VAL A 227 20.91 17.73 -11.74
CA VAL A 227 20.23 17.02 -10.64
C VAL A 227 20.15 15.53 -10.93
N TYR A 228 20.68 14.70 -10.04
CA TYR A 228 20.66 13.24 -10.22
C TYR A 228 19.22 12.69 -10.24
N LYS A 229 18.88 11.89 -11.26
CA LYS A 229 17.57 11.25 -11.48
C LYS A 229 17.26 10.14 -10.47
N ARG A 230 18.18 9.83 -9.54
CA ARG A 230 18.07 8.72 -8.56
C ARG A 230 17.95 7.33 -9.20
N LYS A 231 18.42 7.22 -10.44
CA LYS A 231 18.42 6.00 -11.24
C LYS A 231 19.66 6.02 -12.13
N GLY A 232 20.28 4.86 -12.32
CA GLY A 232 21.50 4.70 -13.11
C GLY A 232 22.78 5.03 -12.33
N PRO A 233 23.96 4.74 -12.90
CA PRO A 233 25.27 5.04 -12.30
C PRO A 233 25.43 6.55 -12.07
N LYS A 234 26.02 6.95 -10.94
CA LYS A 234 26.25 8.37 -10.61
C LYS A 234 27.34 9.01 -11.45
N GLN A 235 28.17 8.18 -12.09
CA GLN A 235 29.29 8.60 -12.90
C GLN A 235 28.87 9.05 -14.30
N GLN A 236 27.69 8.63 -14.77
CA GLN A 236 27.22 8.92 -16.11
C GLN A 236 26.37 10.19 -16.15
N CYS A 237 26.69 11.13 -17.04
CA CYS A 237 25.93 12.37 -17.23
C CYS A 237 24.44 12.11 -17.54
N SER A 238 24.15 11.04 -18.29
CA SER A 238 22.79 10.63 -18.67
C SER A 238 21.84 10.36 -17.48
N SER A 239 22.41 10.02 -16.32
CA SER A 239 21.70 9.79 -15.05
C SER A 239 21.28 11.10 -14.35
N TYR A 240 21.57 12.26 -14.93
CA TYR A 240 21.22 13.57 -14.38
C TYR A 240 20.23 14.30 -15.30
N ARG A 241 19.46 15.22 -14.73
CA ARG A 241 18.59 16.15 -15.43
C ARG A 241 19.15 17.56 -15.29
N GLY A 242 19.15 18.32 -16.36
CA GLY A 242 19.39 19.76 -16.32
C GLY A 242 18.13 20.45 -15.82
N ILE A 243 18.27 21.33 -14.83
CA ILE A 243 17.20 22.24 -14.40
C ILE A 243 17.71 23.65 -14.58
N LEU A 244 17.03 24.44 -15.42
CA LEU A 244 17.38 25.82 -15.65
C LEU A 244 16.70 26.68 -14.57
N VAL A 245 17.50 27.44 -13.84
CA VAL A 245 17.02 28.46 -12.90
C VAL A 245 17.04 29.80 -13.63
N SER A 246 15.86 30.19 -14.13
CA SER A 246 15.61 31.47 -14.79
C SER A 246 15.23 32.58 -13.80
N SER A 247 15.19 33.83 -14.28
CA SER A 247 14.68 34.98 -13.53
C SER A 247 13.27 34.73 -13.00
N VAL A 248 13.03 35.11 -11.74
CA VAL A 248 11.69 34.96 -11.13
C VAL A 248 10.72 36.00 -11.70
N VAL A 249 11.25 37.15 -12.15
CA VAL A 249 10.48 38.18 -12.87
C VAL A 249 10.02 37.63 -14.22
N SER A 250 10.89 36.98 -15.00
CA SER A 250 10.51 36.40 -16.29
C SER A 250 9.43 35.34 -16.15
N LYS A 251 9.54 34.46 -15.16
CA LYS A 251 8.50 33.45 -14.86
C LYS A 251 7.13 34.07 -14.58
N SER A 252 7.09 35.21 -13.90
CA SER A 252 5.85 35.93 -13.63
C SER A 252 5.22 36.49 -14.92
N LEU A 253 6.05 36.98 -15.85
CA LEU A 253 5.60 37.43 -17.18
C LEU A 253 5.12 36.26 -18.05
N HIS A 254 5.87 35.16 -18.05
CA HIS A 254 5.51 33.94 -18.78
C HIS A 254 4.21 33.32 -18.28
N LYS A 255 3.94 33.40 -16.97
CA LYS A 255 2.67 32.98 -16.38
C LYS A 255 1.48 33.75 -16.95
N LEU A 256 1.65 35.04 -17.23
CA LEU A 256 0.62 35.86 -17.86
C LEU A 256 0.41 35.48 -19.33
N LEU A 257 1.49 35.34 -20.09
CA LEU A 257 1.41 34.91 -21.49
C LEU A 257 0.74 33.52 -21.60
N ARG A 258 1.13 32.59 -20.72
CA ARG A 258 0.54 31.26 -20.62
C ARG A 258 -0.98 31.32 -20.40
N ARG A 259 -1.49 32.21 -19.55
CA ARG A 259 -2.93 32.38 -19.32
C ARG A 259 -3.68 32.74 -20.61
N LYS A 260 -3.03 33.44 -21.54
CA LYS A 260 -3.60 33.81 -22.84
C LYS A 260 -3.64 32.66 -23.84
N CYS A 261 -2.69 31.71 -23.79
CA CYS A 261 -2.72 30.55 -24.68
C CYS A 261 -3.50 29.35 -24.13
N VAL A 262 -3.98 29.38 -22.88
CA VAL A 262 -4.82 28.30 -22.31
C VAL A 262 -6.11 28.05 -23.13
N PRO A 263 -6.88 29.07 -23.56
CA PRO A 263 -8.06 28.84 -24.41
C PRO A 263 -7.71 28.12 -25.72
N ALA A 264 -6.61 28.49 -26.37
CA ALA A 264 -6.14 27.82 -27.58
C ALA A 264 -5.77 26.35 -27.30
N LEU A 265 -5.16 26.06 -26.14
CA LEU A 265 -4.92 24.68 -25.72
C LEU A 265 -6.23 23.91 -25.49
N CYS A 266 -7.22 24.52 -24.84
CA CYS A 266 -8.53 23.88 -24.63
C CYS A 266 -9.24 23.53 -25.95
N ASN A 267 -9.10 24.38 -26.98
CA ASN A 267 -9.64 24.10 -28.32
C ASN A 267 -8.90 22.97 -29.05
N ALA A 268 -7.62 22.76 -28.72
CA ALA A 268 -6.78 21.77 -29.39
C ALA A 268 -6.74 20.40 -28.69
N ALA A 269 -6.97 20.36 -27.37
CA ALA A 269 -6.80 19.18 -26.52
C ALA A 269 -7.90 18.12 -26.72
N SER A 270 -7.56 16.85 -26.52
CA SER A 270 -8.54 15.75 -26.54
C SER A 270 -9.32 15.66 -25.20
N PRO A 271 -10.56 15.12 -25.17
CA PRO A 271 -11.38 15.06 -23.95
C PRO A 271 -10.74 14.35 -22.75
N LEU A 272 -9.81 13.42 -23.00
CA LEU A 272 -9.09 12.63 -21.98
C LEU A 272 -7.63 13.07 -21.78
N GLN A 273 -7.27 14.27 -22.23
CA GLN A 273 -5.98 14.90 -21.96
C GLN A 273 -6.02 15.64 -20.60
N VAL A 274 -5.34 15.10 -19.59
CA VAL A 274 -5.36 15.60 -18.20
C VAL A 274 -3.94 16.00 -17.76
N GLY A 275 -3.79 17.13 -17.05
CA GLY A 275 -2.51 17.54 -16.46
C GLY A 275 -2.45 18.99 -15.96
N PRO A 276 -1.88 19.29 -14.78
CA PRO A 276 -1.55 20.65 -14.39
C PRO A 276 -0.31 21.07 -15.17
N LEU A 277 -0.43 22.20 -15.85
CA LEU A 277 0.68 23.03 -16.31
C LEU A 277 1.57 23.48 -15.10
N THR A 278 2.39 22.58 -14.56
CA THR A 278 3.31 22.84 -13.44
C THR A 278 4.70 22.30 -13.73
N GLU A 279 5.70 23.13 -13.42
CA GLU A 279 7.12 23.13 -13.82
C GLU A 279 7.92 21.82 -13.62
N ASP A 280 7.41 20.84 -12.85
CA ASP A 280 8.16 19.65 -12.42
C ASP A 280 8.11 18.47 -13.41
N ALA A 281 7.23 18.49 -14.42
CA ALA A 281 7.00 17.39 -15.37
C ALA A 281 7.85 17.46 -16.66
N LEU A 282 8.26 18.67 -17.07
CA LEU A 282 8.87 18.96 -18.38
C LEU A 282 10.25 18.33 -18.62
N ALA A 283 11.06 18.14 -17.57
CA ALA A 283 12.44 17.66 -17.70
C ALA A 283 12.58 16.20 -18.20
N ARG A 284 11.46 15.52 -18.51
CA ARG A 284 11.43 14.17 -19.09
C ARG A 284 11.22 14.14 -20.61
N ALA A 285 10.68 15.21 -21.19
CA ALA A 285 10.26 15.27 -22.60
C ALA A 285 11.39 15.64 -23.58
N CYS A 286 12.49 16.24 -23.11
CA CYS A 286 13.62 16.62 -23.95
C CYS A 286 14.82 15.70 -23.71
N GLN A 287 14.91 14.58 -24.45
CA GLN A 287 16.17 13.88 -24.65
C GLN A 287 16.41 13.68 -26.15
N ALA A 288 17.44 14.37 -26.62
CA ALA A 288 18.22 14.25 -27.85
C ALA A 288 17.71 13.27 -28.92
N VAL A 289 17.52 13.81 -30.13
CA VAL A 289 17.22 13.01 -31.32
C VAL A 289 18.30 13.27 -32.36
N SER A 290 19.15 12.26 -32.56
CA SER A 290 19.67 11.98 -33.88
C SER A 290 18.51 11.38 -34.68
N LEU A 291 17.94 12.13 -35.61
CA LEU A 291 16.81 11.68 -36.42
C LEU A 291 17.26 10.53 -37.34
N PRO A 292 16.43 9.51 -37.57
CA PRO A 292 16.69 8.52 -38.61
C PRO A 292 16.93 9.17 -39.98
N PRO A 293 17.77 8.60 -40.85
CA PRO A 293 17.98 9.13 -42.21
C PRO A 293 16.66 9.11 -43.01
N GLY A 294 16.23 10.27 -43.51
CA GLY A 294 15.01 10.44 -44.33
C GLY A 294 13.90 11.32 -43.72
N VAL A 295 13.95 11.64 -42.42
CA VAL A 295 12.90 12.42 -41.72
C VAL A 295 12.90 13.93 -42.10
N TYR A 296 14.02 14.44 -42.63
CA TYR A 296 14.24 15.88 -42.88
C TYR A 296 13.21 16.51 -43.83
N HIS A 297 12.84 15.81 -44.91
CA HIS A 297 11.89 16.33 -45.91
C HIS A 297 10.47 16.49 -45.35
N ASP A 298 10.03 15.59 -44.45
CA ASP A 298 8.69 15.65 -43.87
C ASP A 298 8.59 16.72 -42.77
N ILE A 299 9.67 16.92 -41.99
CA ILE A 299 9.80 18.05 -41.08
C ILE A 299 9.75 19.37 -41.85
N GLN A 300 10.45 19.49 -42.97
CA GLN A 300 10.44 20.70 -43.80
C GLN A 300 9.04 21.03 -44.36
N ARG A 301 8.26 20.03 -44.77
CA ARG A 301 6.86 20.20 -45.19
C ARG A 301 5.97 20.63 -44.01
N HIS A 302 6.24 20.14 -42.80
CA HIS A 302 5.50 20.54 -41.61
C HIS A 302 5.82 22.00 -41.20
N LEU A 303 7.09 22.41 -41.30
CA LEU A 303 7.54 23.78 -41.01
C LEU A 303 6.93 24.84 -41.95
N GLN A 304 6.40 24.43 -43.11
CA GLN A 304 5.68 25.33 -44.04
C GLN A 304 4.21 25.58 -43.66
N LYS A 305 3.68 24.87 -42.66
CA LYS A 305 2.30 25.05 -42.17
C LYS A 305 2.21 26.26 -41.23
N PRO A 306 1.04 26.92 -41.12
CA PRO A 306 0.86 28.03 -40.19
C PRO A 306 1.12 27.58 -38.73
N ALA A 307 1.62 28.51 -37.91
CA ALA A 307 1.98 28.24 -36.53
C ALA A 307 0.82 27.61 -35.73
N LEU A 308 1.15 26.62 -34.90
CA LEU A 308 0.16 25.77 -34.23
C LEU A 308 -0.79 26.56 -33.32
N SER A 309 -0.24 27.51 -32.57
CA SER A 309 -1.00 28.40 -31.70
C SER A 309 -2.03 29.23 -32.47
N LEU A 310 -1.70 29.69 -33.68
CA LEU A 310 -2.61 30.45 -34.54
C LEU A 310 -3.75 29.55 -35.04
N SER A 311 -3.43 28.32 -35.48
CA SER A 311 -4.44 27.33 -35.90
C SER A 311 -5.37 26.87 -34.76
N ALA A 312 -4.96 27.05 -33.51
CA ALA A 312 -5.73 26.75 -32.32
C ALA A 312 -6.56 27.95 -31.79
N GLY A 313 -6.52 29.09 -32.48
CA GLY A 313 -7.31 30.29 -32.16
C GLY A 313 -6.59 31.34 -31.30
N ALA A 314 -5.26 31.29 -31.17
CA ALA A 314 -4.50 32.38 -30.54
C ALA A 314 -4.41 33.62 -31.46
N SER A 315 -4.23 34.81 -30.88
CA SER A 315 -3.98 36.03 -31.66
C SER A 315 -2.62 35.96 -32.36
N GLN A 316 -2.48 36.67 -33.50
CA GLN A 316 -1.21 36.77 -34.22
C GLN A 316 -0.09 37.30 -33.31
N TRP A 317 -0.40 38.28 -32.45
CA TRP A 317 0.53 38.78 -31.43
C TRP A 317 0.94 37.68 -30.44
N THR A 318 -0.01 36.89 -29.91
CA THR A 318 0.29 35.84 -28.93
C THR A 318 1.20 34.75 -29.52
N THR A 319 0.98 34.39 -30.79
CA THR A 319 1.85 33.45 -31.52
C THR A 319 3.27 33.98 -31.63
N GLN A 320 3.43 35.25 -32.00
CA GLN A 320 4.75 35.88 -32.15
C GLN A 320 5.46 36.14 -30.82
N ALA A 321 4.71 36.47 -29.77
CA ALA A 321 5.24 36.60 -28.42
C ALA A 321 5.73 35.24 -27.89
N LEU A 322 5.01 34.16 -28.19
CA LEU A 322 5.43 32.80 -27.84
C LEU A 322 6.68 32.39 -28.61
N GLU A 323 6.72 32.66 -29.92
CA GLU A 323 7.90 32.42 -30.76
C GLU A 323 9.12 33.22 -30.26
N GLU A 324 8.94 34.50 -29.91
CA GLU A 324 10.01 35.30 -29.31
C GLU A 324 10.60 34.63 -28.08
N THR A 325 9.78 34.03 -27.22
CA THR A 325 10.25 33.41 -25.97
C THR A 325 11.06 32.13 -26.18
N LEU A 326 10.94 31.50 -27.35
CA LEU A 326 11.66 30.29 -27.72
C LEU A 326 12.95 30.57 -28.50
N HIS A 327 13.14 31.80 -28.99
CA HIS A 327 14.33 32.20 -29.76
C HIS A 327 15.43 32.82 -28.89
N GLY A 328 16.68 32.51 -29.25
CA GLY A 328 17.87 33.08 -28.63
C GLY A 328 18.01 32.70 -27.15
N THR A 329 17.60 31.49 -26.79
CA THR A 329 17.70 30.97 -25.43
C THR A 329 19.11 30.52 -25.12
N TRP A 330 19.51 30.62 -23.85
CA TRP A 330 20.88 30.34 -23.43
C TRP A 330 20.95 29.79 -22.01
N PHE A 331 22.03 29.08 -21.69
CA PHE A 331 22.32 28.66 -20.32
C PHE A 331 23.81 28.80 -19.98
N LYS A 332 24.10 28.85 -18.68
CA LYS A 332 25.47 28.74 -18.15
C LYS A 332 25.50 27.86 -16.91
N PHE A 333 26.65 27.28 -16.60
CA PHE A 333 26.86 26.60 -15.32
C PHE A 333 27.21 27.60 -14.18
N PRO A 334 26.95 27.27 -12.90
CA PRO A 334 27.09 28.20 -11.77
C PRO A 334 28.48 28.83 -11.61
N SER A 335 29.54 28.12 -12.02
CA SER A 335 30.95 28.54 -11.84
C SER A 335 31.67 28.79 -13.16
N ASP A 336 30.93 28.81 -14.27
CA ASP A 336 31.51 28.88 -15.61
C ASP A 336 31.37 30.29 -16.21
N ALA A 337 32.36 30.69 -16.98
CA ALA A 337 32.36 31.91 -17.77
C ALA A 337 31.72 31.67 -19.14
N ALA A 338 31.79 30.45 -19.68
CA ALA A 338 31.21 30.09 -20.96
C ALA A 338 29.67 30.10 -20.90
N ILE A 339 29.05 30.66 -21.94
CA ILE A 339 27.61 30.61 -22.15
C ILE A 339 27.35 29.71 -23.35
N VAL A 340 26.34 28.85 -23.24
CA VAL A 340 25.87 28.01 -24.33
C VAL A 340 24.60 28.63 -24.89
N SER A 341 24.63 29.06 -26.15
CA SER A 341 23.45 29.41 -26.93
C SER A 341 22.76 28.13 -27.37
N THR A 342 21.44 28.09 -27.31
CA THR A 342 20.64 26.88 -27.59
C THR A 342 19.84 27.08 -28.88
N ALA A 343 19.88 26.08 -29.77
CA ALA A 343 19.15 26.13 -31.03
C ALA A 343 17.84 25.34 -30.97
N ILE A 344 17.73 24.34 -30.08
CA ILE A 344 16.57 23.47 -29.96
C ILE A 344 16.26 23.23 -28.47
N GLY A 345 14.97 23.17 -28.14
CA GLY A 345 14.50 22.83 -26.81
C GLY A 345 13.77 23.97 -26.12
N SER A 346 12.95 23.63 -25.13
CA SER A 346 12.22 24.60 -24.32
C SER A 346 12.91 24.72 -22.96
N ARG A 347 12.95 25.94 -22.41
CA ARG A 347 13.64 26.27 -21.14
C ARG A 347 13.14 25.33 -20.00
N PRO A 348 13.98 24.42 -19.46
CA PRO A 348 13.55 23.46 -18.45
C PRO A 348 13.21 24.14 -17.12
N GLY A 349 11.94 24.11 -16.72
CA GLY A 349 11.45 24.78 -15.50
C GLY A 349 10.81 26.14 -15.74
N ASP A 350 10.56 26.50 -16.99
CA ASP A 350 9.70 27.63 -17.38
C ASP A 350 8.24 27.18 -17.60
N SER A 351 7.29 28.05 -17.30
CA SER A 351 5.85 27.77 -17.34
C SER A 351 5.26 27.73 -18.75
N LEU A 352 5.94 28.32 -19.75
CA LEU A 352 5.51 28.31 -21.16
C LEU A 352 5.88 27.03 -21.88
N SER A 353 7.00 26.41 -21.50
CA SER A 353 7.50 25.19 -22.12
C SER A 353 6.47 24.04 -22.06
N ASP A 354 5.75 23.91 -20.93
CA ASP A 354 4.70 22.89 -20.75
C ASP A 354 3.56 23.07 -21.75
N LEU A 355 3.19 24.33 -22.00
CA LEU A 355 2.09 24.73 -22.86
C LEU A 355 2.42 24.47 -24.33
N VAL A 356 3.63 24.83 -24.76
CA VAL A 356 4.13 24.59 -26.13
C VAL A 356 4.13 23.09 -26.43
N PHE A 357 4.69 22.28 -25.53
CA PHE A 357 4.67 20.83 -25.69
C PHE A 357 3.24 20.28 -25.73
N SER A 358 2.37 20.73 -24.82
CA SER A 358 0.97 20.26 -24.78
C SER A 358 0.20 20.59 -26.05
N LEU A 359 0.42 21.77 -26.64
CA LEU A 359 -0.17 22.18 -27.92
C LEU A 359 0.33 21.32 -29.08
N LEU A 360 1.65 21.11 -29.16
CA LEU A 360 2.27 20.24 -30.17
C LEU A 360 1.74 18.81 -30.06
N PHE A 361 1.74 18.26 -28.85
CA PHE A 361 1.31 16.89 -28.62
C PHE A 361 -0.19 16.70 -28.86
N ALA A 362 -1.02 17.69 -28.53
CA ALA A 362 -2.45 17.67 -28.87
C ALA A 362 -2.69 17.60 -30.38
N GLN A 363 -1.86 18.27 -31.19
CA GLN A 363 -1.93 18.14 -32.64
C GLN A 363 -1.46 16.75 -33.13
N VAL A 364 -0.38 16.21 -32.56
CA VAL A 364 0.08 14.84 -32.85
C VAL A 364 -1.04 13.85 -32.60
N LEU A 365 -1.72 13.94 -31.45
CA LEU A 365 -2.83 13.07 -31.10
C LEU A 365 -4.03 13.24 -32.05
N ARG A 366 -4.34 14.45 -32.50
CA ARG A 366 -5.38 14.69 -33.51
C ARG A 366 -5.06 13.99 -34.85
N HIS A 367 -3.81 14.06 -35.32
CA HIS A 367 -3.39 13.36 -36.54
C HIS A 367 -3.44 11.84 -36.36
N VAL A 368 -2.93 11.33 -35.24
CA VAL A 368 -3.01 9.90 -34.92
C VAL A 368 -4.47 9.44 -34.87
N ARG A 369 -5.37 10.21 -34.24
CA ARG A 369 -6.80 9.90 -34.19
C ARG A 369 -7.40 9.87 -35.60
N ALA A 370 -7.15 10.89 -36.43
CA ALA A 370 -7.64 10.94 -37.81
C ALA A 370 -7.15 9.72 -38.63
N SER A 371 -5.85 9.42 -38.61
CA SER A 371 -5.30 8.27 -39.33
C SER A 371 -5.85 6.92 -38.85
N LEU A 372 -6.11 6.78 -37.55
CA LEU A 372 -6.73 5.57 -37.01
C LEU A 372 -8.23 5.50 -37.31
N GLN A 373 -8.90 6.64 -37.41
CA GLN A 373 -10.31 6.73 -37.83
C GLN A 373 -10.47 6.31 -39.29
N ASP A 374 -9.61 6.81 -40.18
CA ASP A 374 -9.59 6.46 -41.61
C ASP A 374 -9.36 4.96 -41.83
N CYS A 375 -8.58 4.33 -40.94
CA CYS A 375 -8.35 2.88 -40.95
C CYS A 375 -9.44 2.06 -40.24
N GLY A 376 -10.49 2.68 -39.68
CA GLY A 376 -11.54 1.99 -38.93
C GLY A 376 -11.04 1.30 -37.65
N LEU A 377 -10.01 1.87 -37.00
CA LEU A 377 -9.31 1.26 -35.87
C LEU A 377 -9.69 1.83 -34.51
N ILE A 378 -10.43 2.94 -34.48
CA ILE A 378 -10.88 3.55 -33.23
C ILE A 378 -11.90 2.62 -32.55
N PRO A 379 -11.69 2.24 -31.28
CA PRO A 379 -12.70 1.52 -30.52
C PRO A 379 -13.95 2.36 -30.35
N GLU A 380 -15.08 1.81 -30.79
CA GLU A 380 -16.40 2.35 -30.50
C GLU A 380 -17.03 1.55 -29.38
N ILE A 381 -17.47 2.25 -28.35
CA ILE A 381 -18.15 1.65 -27.21
C ILE A 381 -19.59 2.15 -27.12
N PRO A 382 -20.53 1.37 -26.58
CA PRO A 382 -21.93 1.79 -26.50
C PRO A 382 -22.10 3.03 -25.61
N TRP A 383 -22.93 3.98 -26.04
CA TRP A 383 -23.15 5.26 -25.39
C TRP A 383 -24.63 5.65 -25.37
N HIS A 384 -25.02 6.38 -24.31
CA HIS A 384 -26.30 7.06 -24.23
C HIS A 384 -26.16 8.27 -23.29
N VAL A 385 -26.83 9.39 -23.58
CA VAL A 385 -26.72 10.63 -22.78
C VAL A 385 -27.06 10.42 -21.29
N ASP A 386 -28.03 9.55 -20.99
CA ASP A 386 -28.43 9.19 -19.62
C ASP A 386 -27.38 8.40 -18.82
N MET A 387 -26.25 8.00 -19.44
CA MET A 387 -25.13 7.40 -18.72
C MET A 387 -24.36 8.43 -17.88
N LEU A 388 -24.47 9.73 -18.20
CA LEU A 388 -23.78 10.79 -17.48
C LEU A 388 -24.26 10.89 -16.02
N GLY A 389 -23.35 10.66 -15.07
CA GLY A 389 -23.66 10.79 -13.64
C GLY A 389 -24.54 9.67 -13.08
N ARG A 390 -24.83 8.63 -13.87
CA ARG A 390 -25.70 7.52 -13.47
C ARG A 390 -24.87 6.34 -12.96
N LEU A 391 -25.29 5.76 -11.83
CA LEU A 391 -24.58 4.65 -11.19
C LEU A 391 -25.19 3.28 -11.50
N THR A 392 -26.49 3.24 -11.80
CA THR A 392 -27.22 2.01 -12.12
C THR A 392 -27.17 1.72 -13.62
N PRO A 393 -27.22 0.43 -14.04
CA PRO A 393 -27.39 0.07 -15.45
C PRO A 393 -28.62 0.75 -16.07
N LEU A 394 -28.55 1.03 -17.38
CA LEU A 394 -29.69 1.53 -18.14
C LEU A 394 -30.63 0.36 -18.47
N ASN A 395 -31.94 0.57 -18.28
CA ASN A 395 -32.97 -0.41 -18.65
C ASN A 395 -33.18 -0.53 -20.17
N ARG A 396 -32.60 0.39 -20.96
CA ARG A 396 -32.69 0.43 -22.42
C ARG A 396 -31.30 0.18 -22.99
N ALA A 397 -31.24 -0.55 -24.11
CA ALA A 397 -29.99 -0.72 -24.84
C ALA A 397 -29.52 0.64 -25.38
N PRO A 398 -28.25 1.03 -25.20
CA PRO A 398 -27.70 2.23 -25.82
C PRO A 398 -27.83 2.17 -27.35
N THR A 399 -28.35 3.23 -27.95
CA THR A 399 -28.56 3.35 -29.40
C THR A 399 -27.34 3.91 -30.12
N ASP A 400 -26.49 4.66 -29.41
CA ASP A 400 -25.35 5.37 -29.98
C ASP A 400 -24.03 4.70 -29.59
N THR A 401 -22.96 5.06 -30.28
CA THR A 401 -21.58 4.69 -29.93
C THR A 401 -20.73 5.94 -29.69
N ILE A 402 -19.69 5.81 -28.86
CA ILE A 402 -18.69 6.84 -28.64
C ILE A 402 -17.29 6.30 -28.90
N ALA A 403 -16.48 7.10 -29.57
CA ALA A 403 -15.11 6.78 -29.97
C ALA A 403 -14.12 7.03 -28.82
N VAL A 404 -13.55 5.95 -28.26
CA VAL A 404 -12.59 6.01 -27.15
C VAL A 404 -11.24 5.46 -27.59
N LEU A 405 -10.24 6.35 -27.69
CA LEU A 405 -8.92 6.00 -28.22
C LEU A 405 -7.78 6.23 -27.21
N ASP A 406 -7.64 7.46 -26.72
CA ASP A 406 -6.45 7.91 -25.99
C ASP A 406 -6.80 8.47 -24.62
N ALA A 407 -5.94 8.25 -23.63
CA ALA A 407 -5.91 9.00 -22.39
C ALA A 407 -4.47 9.45 -22.13
N THR A 408 -4.28 10.77 -21.94
CA THR A 408 -2.94 11.37 -21.94
C THR A 408 -2.71 12.23 -20.72
N TRP A 409 -1.48 12.13 -20.19
CA TRP A 409 -0.96 13.04 -19.20
C TRP A 409 0.42 13.53 -19.63
N MET A 410 0.48 14.75 -20.16
CA MET A 410 1.71 15.30 -20.75
C MET A 410 2.32 14.32 -21.78
N ASP A 411 3.53 13.81 -21.52
CA ASP A 411 4.25 12.83 -22.35
C ASP A 411 3.77 11.38 -22.14
N ASP A 412 3.06 11.10 -21.04
CA ASP A 412 2.55 9.78 -20.71
C ASP A 412 1.20 9.53 -21.44
N LEU A 413 1.28 8.95 -22.64
CA LEU A 413 0.13 8.51 -23.45
C LEU A 413 -0.24 7.05 -23.16
N SER A 414 -1.54 6.79 -23.04
CA SER A 414 -2.12 5.44 -23.10
C SER A 414 -3.12 5.35 -24.26
N LEU A 415 -2.97 4.32 -25.10
CA LEU A 415 -3.86 4.04 -26.23
C LEU A 415 -4.65 2.76 -25.96
N LEU A 416 -5.97 2.84 -26.11
CA LEU A 416 -6.88 1.71 -26.09
C LEU A 416 -7.07 1.19 -27.51
N LEU A 417 -6.82 -0.11 -27.70
CA LEU A 417 -7.08 -0.80 -28.96
C LEU A 417 -7.90 -2.06 -28.68
N GLN A 418 -8.91 -2.30 -29.52
CA GLN A 418 -9.78 -3.46 -29.43
C GLN A 418 -9.89 -4.13 -30.80
N ALA A 419 -10.09 -5.44 -30.82
CA ALA A 419 -10.40 -6.21 -32.02
C ALA A 419 -11.30 -7.40 -31.65
N PRO A 420 -12.11 -7.92 -32.59
CA PRO A 420 -12.96 -9.09 -32.35
C PRO A 420 -12.15 -10.39 -32.20
N ASP A 421 -11.00 -10.49 -32.88
CA ASP A 421 -10.13 -11.66 -32.86
C ASP A 421 -8.68 -11.34 -32.48
N SER A 422 -7.94 -12.38 -32.09
CA SER A 422 -6.56 -12.23 -31.57
C SER A 422 -5.56 -11.83 -32.65
N HIS A 423 -5.79 -12.20 -33.91
CA HIS A 423 -4.87 -11.92 -35.01
C HIS A 423 -4.99 -10.46 -35.45
N THR A 424 -6.22 -10.00 -35.68
CA THR A 424 -6.53 -8.60 -35.95
C THR A 424 -6.10 -7.69 -34.81
N LEU A 425 -6.19 -8.11 -33.54
CA LEU A 425 -5.66 -7.29 -32.44
C LEU A 425 -4.17 -6.98 -32.60
N VAL A 426 -3.35 -7.97 -32.98
CA VAL A 426 -1.91 -7.77 -33.20
C VAL A 426 -1.66 -6.88 -34.41
N GLN A 427 -2.45 -7.03 -35.48
CA GLN A 427 -2.37 -6.14 -36.64
C GLN A 427 -2.74 -4.69 -36.28
N ARG A 428 -3.83 -4.48 -35.54
CA ARG A 428 -4.26 -3.17 -35.05
C ARG A 428 -3.22 -2.55 -34.12
N LEU A 429 -2.61 -3.35 -33.25
CA LEU A 429 -1.51 -2.92 -32.38
C LEU A 429 -0.29 -2.49 -33.19
N ARG A 430 0.10 -3.27 -34.20
CA ARG A 430 1.24 -2.92 -35.09
C ARG A 430 0.97 -1.61 -35.83
N LEU A 431 -0.19 -1.50 -36.47
CA LEU A 431 -0.57 -0.30 -37.23
C LEU A 431 -0.69 0.92 -36.32
N GLY A 432 -1.41 0.80 -35.20
CA GLY A 432 -1.58 1.88 -34.24
C GLY A 432 -0.27 2.40 -33.65
N ALA A 433 0.63 1.50 -33.26
CA ALA A 433 1.94 1.89 -32.78
C ALA A 433 2.81 2.48 -33.90
N SER A 434 2.78 1.92 -35.11
CA SER A 434 3.51 2.45 -36.27
C SER A 434 3.09 3.88 -36.60
N THR A 435 1.78 4.13 -36.71
CA THR A 435 1.22 5.47 -36.95
C THR A 435 1.63 6.44 -35.85
N LEU A 436 1.53 6.05 -34.57
CA LEU A 436 1.96 6.93 -33.47
C LEU A 436 3.44 7.29 -33.57
N LEU A 437 4.32 6.32 -33.84
CA LEU A 437 5.76 6.57 -33.92
C LEU A 437 6.11 7.45 -35.12
N ASP A 438 5.53 7.17 -36.30
CA ASP A 438 5.76 7.96 -37.50
C ASP A 438 5.24 9.40 -37.32
N THR A 439 4.01 9.59 -36.80
CA THR A 439 3.48 10.94 -36.53
C THR A 439 4.31 11.69 -35.49
N CYS A 440 4.81 11.02 -34.45
CA CYS A 440 5.75 11.65 -33.51
C CYS A 440 7.00 12.14 -34.24
N LEU A 441 7.61 11.30 -35.09
CA LEU A 441 8.82 11.63 -35.83
C LEU A 441 8.61 12.76 -36.85
N GLU A 442 7.45 12.79 -37.52
CA GLU A 442 7.04 13.88 -38.42
C GLU A 442 6.99 15.24 -37.70
N HIS A 443 6.70 15.23 -36.40
CA HIS A 443 6.68 16.42 -35.54
C HIS A 443 7.97 16.58 -34.73
N ALA A 444 9.07 15.92 -35.13
CA ALA A 444 10.38 15.94 -34.49
C ALA A 444 10.37 15.48 -33.01
N LEU A 445 9.42 14.64 -32.61
CA LEU A 445 9.37 13.98 -31.31
C LEU A 445 9.89 12.55 -31.45
N LEU A 446 10.84 12.14 -30.59
CA LEU A 446 11.35 10.77 -30.57
C LEU A 446 10.77 9.98 -29.37
N PRO A 447 9.92 8.98 -29.63
CA PRO A 447 9.40 8.12 -28.58
C PRO A 447 10.48 7.21 -27.98
N ASN A 448 10.41 6.99 -26.66
CA ASN A 448 11.40 6.19 -25.95
C ASN A 448 10.96 4.71 -25.86
N LEU A 449 11.55 3.85 -26.69
CA LEU A 449 11.25 2.41 -26.73
C LEU A 449 12.03 1.57 -25.71
N LYS A 450 12.72 2.19 -24.74
CA LYS A 450 13.44 1.44 -23.67
C LYS A 450 12.45 0.78 -22.70
N ARG A 451 12.92 -0.26 -22.00
CA ARG A 451 12.13 -1.00 -20.99
C ARG A 451 11.54 -0.06 -19.93
N GLY A 452 10.25 -0.22 -19.66
CA GLY A 452 9.47 0.60 -18.73
C GLY A 452 9.16 2.02 -19.23
N LYS A 453 9.29 2.26 -20.54
CA LYS A 453 8.88 3.50 -21.21
C LYS A 453 7.73 3.21 -22.17
N THR A 454 7.97 2.98 -23.45
CA THR A 454 6.90 2.63 -24.40
C THR A 454 6.78 1.11 -24.50
N GLU A 455 5.70 0.55 -23.94
CA GLU A 455 5.44 -0.90 -23.92
C GLU A 455 3.94 -1.17 -24.11
N ALA A 456 3.59 -2.35 -24.61
CA ALA A 456 2.21 -2.77 -24.79
C ALA A 456 1.78 -3.82 -23.76
N LEU A 457 0.63 -3.58 -23.13
CA LEU A 457 -0.11 -4.58 -22.34
C LEU A 457 -1.13 -5.28 -23.23
N VAL A 458 -0.92 -6.56 -23.54
CA VAL A 458 -1.79 -7.31 -24.45
C VAL A 458 -2.60 -8.37 -23.69
N HIS A 459 -3.91 -8.37 -23.90
CA HIS A 459 -4.83 -9.34 -23.32
C HIS A 459 -5.63 -10.08 -24.40
N LEU A 460 -5.25 -11.33 -24.68
CA LEU A 460 -5.89 -12.17 -25.70
C LEU A 460 -6.94 -13.09 -25.06
N ARG A 461 -8.22 -12.95 -25.44
CA ARG A 461 -9.34 -13.79 -24.94
C ARG A 461 -10.03 -14.65 -26.00
N ALA A 462 -9.90 -14.32 -27.29
CA ALA A 462 -10.65 -14.96 -28.37
C ALA A 462 -10.11 -16.36 -28.74
N LYS A 463 -10.87 -17.11 -29.55
CA LYS A 463 -10.41 -18.36 -30.18
C LYS A 463 -9.13 -18.08 -30.98
N GLY A 464 -8.16 -18.98 -30.94
CA GLY A 464 -6.83 -18.77 -31.55
C GLY A 464 -5.81 -18.01 -30.69
N ALA A 465 -6.19 -17.47 -29.52
CA ALA A 465 -5.30 -16.74 -28.62
C ALA A 465 -4.02 -17.50 -28.25
N ARG A 466 -4.07 -18.82 -28.09
CA ARG A 466 -2.88 -19.65 -27.78
C ARG A 466 -1.86 -19.65 -28.93
N HIS A 467 -2.33 -19.69 -30.17
CA HIS A 467 -1.46 -19.68 -31.34
C HIS A 467 -0.81 -18.32 -31.53
N VAL A 468 -1.59 -17.23 -31.48
CA VAL A 468 -1.06 -15.85 -31.54
C VAL A 468 -0.11 -15.58 -30.39
N LYS A 469 -0.41 -16.07 -29.18
CA LYS A 469 0.49 -15.92 -28.04
C LYS A 469 1.83 -16.63 -28.26
N ARG A 470 1.85 -17.83 -28.84
CA ARG A 470 3.10 -18.47 -29.27
C ARG A 470 3.82 -17.60 -30.30
N GLN A 471 3.13 -17.12 -31.31
CA GLN A 471 3.73 -16.23 -32.31
C GLN A 471 4.42 -15.00 -31.68
N LEU A 472 3.76 -14.33 -30.74
CA LEU A 472 4.29 -13.13 -30.08
C LEU A 472 5.55 -13.37 -29.22
N PHE A 473 5.71 -14.56 -28.64
CA PHE A 473 6.81 -14.85 -27.72
C PHE A 473 7.85 -15.82 -28.30
N ASP A 474 7.50 -16.59 -29.33
CA ASP A 474 8.37 -17.53 -30.03
C ASP A 474 9.03 -16.79 -31.22
N GLU A 475 8.24 -16.34 -32.20
CA GLU A 475 8.76 -15.67 -33.42
C GLU A 475 9.28 -14.26 -33.12
N PHE A 476 8.54 -13.50 -32.31
CA PHE A 476 8.87 -12.10 -32.01
C PHE A 476 9.63 -11.90 -30.70
N ALA A 477 9.96 -12.98 -29.96
CA ALA A 477 10.70 -12.92 -28.69
C ALA A 477 10.16 -11.89 -27.67
N GLY A 478 8.84 -11.64 -27.66
CA GLY A 478 8.19 -10.65 -26.78
C GLY A 478 8.37 -9.20 -27.20
N ALA A 479 8.85 -8.92 -28.42
CA ALA A 479 8.96 -7.59 -29.00
C ALA A 479 8.40 -7.57 -30.43
N LEU A 480 7.22 -6.96 -30.60
CA LEU A 480 6.52 -6.89 -31.88
C LEU A 480 7.24 -5.93 -32.84
N PRO A 481 7.72 -6.40 -34.01
CA PRO A 481 8.26 -5.50 -35.03
C PRO A 481 7.15 -4.60 -35.59
N LEU A 482 7.48 -3.33 -35.74
CA LEU A 482 6.59 -2.29 -36.26
C LEU A 482 6.92 -1.99 -37.72
N ASN A 483 5.90 -1.62 -38.50
CA ASN A 483 6.05 -1.25 -39.91
C ASN A 483 6.11 0.28 -40.03
N CYS A 484 7.04 0.92 -39.30
CA CYS A 484 7.20 2.36 -39.35
C CYS A 484 7.90 2.79 -40.63
N ARG A 485 7.35 3.82 -41.30
CA ARG A 485 7.95 4.42 -42.50
C ARG A 485 9.26 5.15 -42.16
N LEU A 486 9.29 5.84 -41.02
CA LEU A 486 10.41 6.70 -40.62
C LEU A 486 11.38 6.00 -39.64
N TRP A 487 11.02 4.83 -39.11
CA TRP A 487 11.88 4.05 -38.21
C TRP A 487 11.77 2.53 -38.44
N PRO A 488 12.40 1.99 -39.51
CA PRO A 488 12.22 0.60 -39.92
C PRO A 488 12.60 -0.45 -38.86
N GLU A 489 13.53 -0.11 -37.96
CA GLU A 489 14.01 -1.00 -36.89
C GLU A 489 13.17 -0.96 -35.60
N ALA A 490 12.10 -0.17 -35.56
CA ALA A 490 11.29 0.01 -34.35
C ALA A 490 10.62 -1.30 -33.92
N LYS A 491 10.80 -1.67 -32.65
CA LYS A 491 10.17 -2.84 -32.02
C LYS A 491 9.44 -2.43 -30.75
N LEU A 492 8.19 -2.85 -30.62
CA LEU A 492 7.35 -2.59 -29.46
C LEU A 492 7.41 -3.76 -28.47
N ARG A 493 7.90 -3.50 -27.26
CA ARG A 493 8.00 -4.53 -26.22
C ARG A 493 6.63 -4.86 -25.64
N LEU A 494 6.36 -6.15 -25.44
CA LEU A 494 5.18 -6.66 -24.76
C LEU A 494 5.51 -6.95 -23.29
N THR A 495 4.70 -6.46 -22.35
CA THR A 495 4.93 -6.68 -20.91
C THR A 495 3.68 -7.14 -20.15
N ALA A 496 3.87 -7.94 -19.10
CA ALA A 496 2.77 -8.38 -18.22
C ALA A 496 2.29 -7.27 -17.30
N THR A 497 3.21 -6.37 -16.93
CA THR A 497 3.02 -5.37 -15.91
C THR A 497 3.72 -4.09 -16.32
N TYR A 498 2.99 -2.98 -16.23
CA TYR A 498 3.46 -1.68 -16.64
C TYR A 498 3.17 -0.65 -15.55
N LYS A 499 4.10 0.29 -15.34
CA LYS A 499 3.92 1.35 -14.35
C LYS A 499 3.54 2.64 -15.06
N HIS A 500 2.31 3.09 -14.89
CA HIS A 500 1.77 4.30 -15.50
C HIS A 500 1.30 5.29 -14.42
N LEU A 501 1.74 6.55 -14.48
CA LEU A 501 1.42 7.62 -13.52
C LEU A 501 1.54 7.20 -12.04
N GLY A 502 2.49 6.31 -11.75
CA GLY A 502 2.75 5.80 -10.40
C GLY A 502 1.88 4.62 -9.97
N GLY A 503 0.87 4.21 -10.74
CA GLY A 503 0.11 2.97 -10.58
C GLY A 503 0.72 1.81 -11.38
N VAL A 504 0.50 0.59 -10.92
CA VAL A 504 0.98 -0.66 -11.53
C VAL A 504 -0.21 -1.36 -12.18
N LEU A 505 -0.20 -1.42 -13.50
CA LEU A 505 -1.20 -2.11 -14.30
C LEU A 505 -0.73 -3.51 -14.63
N HIS A 506 -1.63 -4.49 -14.57
CA HIS A 506 -1.38 -5.86 -15.00
C HIS A 506 -2.23 -6.16 -16.23
N HIS A 507 -1.70 -6.91 -17.19
CA HIS A 507 -2.38 -7.24 -18.45
C HIS A 507 -3.71 -8.02 -18.31
N ARG A 508 -4.10 -8.42 -17.08
CA ARG A 508 -5.39 -9.07 -16.75
C ARG A 508 -6.31 -8.20 -15.88
N GLY A 509 -5.89 -6.99 -15.54
CA GLY A 509 -6.58 -6.15 -14.55
C GLY A 509 -6.44 -6.62 -13.09
N SER A 510 -5.48 -7.50 -12.78
CA SER A 510 -5.24 -7.93 -11.39
C SER A 510 -4.62 -6.80 -10.56
N LEU A 511 -5.25 -6.48 -9.42
CA LEU A 511 -4.82 -5.42 -8.50
C LEU A 511 -3.74 -5.86 -7.51
N LEU A 512 -3.37 -7.15 -7.47
CA LEU A 512 -2.51 -7.69 -6.43
C LEU A 512 -1.14 -7.00 -6.37
N ARG A 513 -0.55 -6.74 -7.54
CA ARG A 513 0.75 -6.06 -7.66
C ARG A 513 0.68 -4.59 -7.29
N GLU A 514 -0.41 -3.93 -7.65
CA GLU A 514 -0.64 -2.55 -7.26
C GLU A 514 -0.78 -2.44 -5.74
N VAL A 515 -1.59 -3.30 -5.12
CA VAL A 515 -1.75 -3.37 -3.65
C VAL A 515 -0.41 -3.61 -2.96
N GLN A 516 0.39 -4.56 -3.44
CA GLN A 516 1.72 -4.82 -2.87
C GLN A 516 2.66 -3.62 -3.02
N ALA A 517 2.66 -2.95 -4.18
CA ALA A 517 3.46 -1.76 -4.42
C ALA A 517 3.05 -0.60 -3.49
N ARG A 518 1.74 -0.41 -3.27
CA ARG A 518 1.20 0.61 -2.35
C ARG A 518 1.54 0.30 -0.90
N ILE A 519 1.41 -0.94 -0.47
CA ILE A 519 1.81 -1.38 0.88
C ILE A 519 3.30 -1.10 1.11
N ALA A 520 4.17 -1.39 0.14
CA ALA A 520 5.61 -1.11 0.25
C ALA A 520 5.92 0.40 0.37
N GLN A 521 5.21 1.23 -0.40
CA GLN A 521 5.32 2.70 -0.31
C GLN A 521 4.82 3.22 1.04
N ALA A 522 3.69 2.70 1.53
CA ALA A 522 3.14 3.04 2.83
C ALA A 522 4.10 2.68 3.98
N TRP A 523 4.72 1.50 3.94
CA TRP A 523 5.76 1.12 4.89
C TRP A 523 6.97 2.05 4.85
N THR A 524 7.36 2.51 3.67
CA THR A 524 8.45 3.48 3.54
C THR A 524 8.08 4.81 4.21
N ALA A 525 6.85 5.29 4.00
CA ALA A 525 6.32 6.50 4.65
C ALA A 525 6.26 6.33 6.17
N PHE A 526 5.71 5.21 6.66
CA PHE A 526 5.59 4.88 8.08
C PHE A 526 6.97 4.78 8.76
N ASN A 527 7.88 3.98 8.20
CA ASN A 527 9.20 3.73 8.78
C ASN A 527 10.08 4.98 8.83
N SER A 528 9.88 5.93 7.89
CA SER A 528 10.60 7.20 7.91
C SER A 528 10.37 8.02 9.18
N ARG A 529 9.21 7.84 9.83
CA ARG A 529 8.74 8.62 11.00
C ARG A 529 8.43 7.75 12.22
N LYS A 530 8.65 6.44 12.12
CA LYS A 530 8.34 5.46 13.17
C LYS A 530 8.96 5.82 14.52
N LYS A 531 10.25 6.16 14.58
CA LYS A 531 10.93 6.42 15.86
C LYS A 531 10.43 7.70 16.56
N GLN A 532 10.07 8.72 15.79
CA GLN A 532 9.73 10.05 16.32
C GLN A 532 8.24 10.19 16.62
N ILE A 533 7.38 9.57 15.79
CA ILE A 533 5.92 9.75 15.84
C ILE A 533 5.24 8.41 16.13
N PHE A 534 5.16 7.52 15.14
CA PHE A 534 4.24 6.38 15.20
C PHE A 534 4.56 5.37 16.30
N GLY A 535 5.84 5.01 16.48
CA GLY A 535 6.30 4.10 17.54
C GLY A 535 6.77 4.81 18.81
N SER A 536 6.66 6.14 18.88
CA SER A 536 7.06 6.91 20.06
C SER A 536 5.98 6.80 21.14
N PRO A 537 6.34 6.49 22.39
CA PRO A 537 5.37 6.49 23.49
C PRO A 537 4.95 7.91 23.93
N ARG A 538 5.56 8.96 23.36
CA ARG A 538 5.35 10.36 23.74
C ARG A 538 4.26 11.08 22.93
N VAL A 539 3.76 10.44 21.88
CA VAL A 539 2.74 11.01 21.00
C VAL A 539 1.44 10.30 21.30
N ASP A 540 0.38 11.08 21.49
CA ASP A 540 -0.93 10.52 21.78
C ASP A 540 -1.45 9.70 20.58
N ARG A 541 -2.26 8.70 20.90
CA ARG A 541 -2.84 7.79 19.91
C ARG A 541 -3.71 8.53 18.88
N ARG A 542 -4.47 9.55 19.31
CA ARG A 542 -5.32 10.35 18.41
C ARG A 542 -4.46 11.13 17.40
N GLU A 543 -3.38 11.75 17.87
CA GLU A 543 -2.43 12.47 17.01
C GLU A 543 -1.72 11.53 16.03
N LYS A 544 -1.33 10.33 16.49
CA LYS A 544 -0.76 9.29 15.62
C LYS A 544 -1.75 8.90 14.52
N ALA A 545 -3.03 8.74 14.82
CA ALA A 545 -4.07 8.41 13.84
C ALA A 545 -4.25 9.53 12.79
N LEU A 546 -4.41 10.78 13.22
CA LEU A 546 -4.54 11.94 12.32
C LEU A 546 -3.33 12.06 11.36
N LEU A 547 -2.12 11.91 11.90
CA LEU A 547 -0.90 11.93 11.11
C LEU A 547 -0.76 10.69 10.21
N PHE A 548 -1.25 9.53 10.65
CA PHE A 548 -1.27 8.31 9.84
C PHE A 548 -2.17 8.47 8.63
N ASP A 549 -3.39 8.97 8.83
CA ASP A 549 -4.37 9.20 7.76
C ASP A 549 -3.80 10.15 6.71
N SER A 550 -3.19 11.25 7.16
CA SER A 550 -2.65 12.29 6.29
C SER A 550 -1.40 11.89 5.50
N LEU A 551 -0.55 11.02 6.07
CA LEU A 551 0.80 10.74 5.55
C LEU A 551 0.97 9.33 4.99
N VAL A 552 0.38 8.34 5.65
CA VAL A 552 0.55 6.91 5.34
C VAL A 552 -0.64 6.40 4.55
N ALA A 553 -1.87 6.63 5.03
CA ALA A 553 -3.08 6.16 4.35
C ALA A 553 -3.24 6.81 2.97
N THR A 554 -2.95 8.11 2.83
CA THR A 554 -2.92 8.80 1.52
C THR A 554 -1.97 8.15 0.51
N THR A 555 -0.87 7.54 0.96
CA THR A 555 0.07 6.81 0.11
C THR A 555 -0.41 5.38 -0.17
N MET A 556 -0.96 4.72 0.85
CA MET A 556 -1.44 3.33 0.78
C MET A 556 -2.65 3.17 -0.13
N PHE A 557 -3.56 4.16 -0.11
CA PHE A 557 -4.81 4.16 -0.87
C PHE A 557 -4.78 5.12 -2.06
N TYR A 558 -3.59 5.61 -2.44
CA TYR A 558 -3.44 6.42 -3.65
C TYR A 558 -3.92 5.65 -4.88
N GLY A 559 -4.82 6.27 -5.67
CA GLY A 559 -5.40 5.64 -6.86
C GLY A 559 -6.46 4.56 -6.58
N SER A 560 -6.70 4.18 -5.31
CA SER A 560 -7.66 3.12 -5.00
C SER A 560 -9.12 3.44 -5.36
N GLY A 561 -9.45 4.72 -5.54
CA GLY A 561 -10.77 5.14 -6.01
C GLY A 561 -11.10 4.70 -7.45
N THR A 562 -10.08 4.38 -8.26
CA THR A 562 -10.26 3.86 -9.64
C THR A 562 -10.30 2.34 -9.70
N TRP A 563 -10.09 1.65 -8.59
CA TRP A 563 -10.03 0.20 -8.57
C TRP A 563 -11.44 -0.39 -8.70
N PRO A 564 -11.64 -1.39 -9.59
CA PRO A 564 -12.83 -2.24 -9.51
C PRO A 564 -12.80 -3.06 -8.21
N GLU A 565 -13.82 -3.88 -7.97
CA GLU A 565 -13.92 -4.69 -6.76
C GLU A 565 -12.61 -5.46 -6.48
N PRO A 566 -11.90 -5.16 -5.37
CA PRO A 566 -10.66 -5.84 -5.05
C PRO A 566 -10.95 -7.26 -4.59
N SER A 567 -10.13 -8.22 -5.05
CA SER A 567 -10.25 -9.61 -4.58
C SER A 567 -10.05 -9.72 -3.06
N GLU A 568 -10.62 -10.75 -2.46
CA GLU A 568 -10.48 -11.00 -1.03
C GLU A 568 -9.00 -11.05 -0.58
N GLU A 569 -8.13 -11.67 -1.39
CA GLU A 569 -6.68 -11.70 -1.14
C GLU A 569 -6.07 -10.28 -1.04
N CYS A 570 -6.53 -9.36 -1.90
CA CYS A 570 -6.07 -7.96 -1.88
C CYS A 570 -6.51 -7.26 -0.58
N VAL A 571 -7.77 -7.43 -0.19
CA VAL A 571 -8.33 -6.84 1.03
C VAL A 571 -7.63 -7.41 2.28
N GLN A 572 -7.36 -8.72 2.31
CA GLN A 572 -6.60 -9.37 3.40
C GLN A 572 -5.17 -8.80 3.50
N LYS A 573 -4.49 -8.57 2.38
CA LYS A 573 -3.14 -7.95 2.36
C LYS A 573 -3.15 -6.52 2.88
N LEU A 574 -4.12 -5.70 2.46
CA LEU A 574 -4.29 -4.33 2.97
C LEU A 574 -4.56 -4.35 4.48
N THR A 575 -5.49 -5.20 4.92
CA THR A 575 -5.89 -5.35 6.32
C THR A 575 -4.71 -5.81 7.20
N GLY A 576 -3.93 -6.79 6.73
CA GLY A 576 -2.73 -7.27 7.43
C GLY A 576 -1.64 -6.19 7.55
N ALA A 577 -1.45 -5.38 6.51
CA ALA A 577 -0.51 -4.26 6.53
C ALA A 577 -0.95 -3.15 7.51
N LEU A 578 -2.23 -2.76 7.46
CA LEU A 578 -2.83 -1.80 8.40
C LEU A 578 -2.65 -2.28 9.85
N ARG A 579 -3.03 -3.52 10.14
CA ARG A 579 -2.85 -4.13 11.47
C ARG A 579 -1.41 -4.05 11.95
N SER A 580 -0.45 -4.45 11.11
CA SER A 580 0.96 -4.48 11.49
C SER A 580 1.51 -3.09 11.83
N MET A 581 1.08 -2.05 11.11
CA MET A 581 1.43 -0.66 11.42
C MET A 581 0.71 -0.18 12.69
N ALA A 582 -0.58 -0.50 12.84
CA ALA A 582 -1.39 -0.13 13.99
C ALA A 582 -0.90 -0.75 15.31
N CYS A 583 -0.49 -2.03 15.31
CA CYS A 583 0.13 -2.68 16.47
C CYS A 583 1.36 -1.91 17.00
N GLN A 584 2.10 -1.23 16.10
CA GLN A 584 3.27 -0.44 16.48
C GLN A 584 2.91 0.94 17.03
N MET A 585 1.70 1.43 16.76
CA MET A 585 1.21 2.73 17.20
C MET A 585 0.66 2.72 18.63
N LEU A 586 0.31 1.55 19.15
CA LEU A 586 -0.29 1.36 20.48
C LEU A 586 0.66 1.56 21.67
N ARG A 587 1.94 1.84 21.45
CA ARG A 587 2.86 2.18 22.55
C ARG A 587 2.49 3.52 23.20
N PRO A 588 2.57 3.65 24.54
CA PRO A 588 3.13 2.67 25.50
C PRO A 588 2.11 1.64 26.03
N MET A 589 0.81 1.82 25.78
CA MET A 589 -0.27 1.01 26.34
C MET A 589 -0.10 -0.50 26.11
N TYR A 590 0.35 -0.88 24.91
CA TYR A 590 0.72 -2.26 24.59
C TYR A 590 2.11 -2.33 23.97
N SER A 591 2.86 -3.37 24.34
CA SER A 591 4.01 -3.79 23.55
C SER A 591 3.54 -4.28 22.18
N CYS A 592 4.46 -4.30 21.21
CA CYS A 592 4.13 -4.76 19.86
C CYS A 592 3.66 -6.23 19.89
N THR A 593 4.30 -7.06 20.72
CA THR A 593 3.97 -8.48 20.92
C THR A 593 2.58 -8.66 21.49
N GLU A 594 2.21 -7.92 22.55
CA GLU A 594 0.85 -7.98 23.13
C GLU A 594 -0.20 -7.53 22.11
N ALA A 595 0.07 -6.44 21.39
CA ALA A 595 -0.85 -5.92 20.38
C ALA A 595 -1.17 -6.94 19.27
N TRP A 596 -0.23 -7.84 18.93
CA TRP A 596 -0.48 -8.90 17.96
C TRP A 596 -1.57 -9.90 18.41
N HIS A 597 -1.83 -10.03 19.71
CA HIS A 597 -2.84 -10.95 20.25
C HIS A 597 -4.25 -10.36 20.33
N LEU A 598 -4.41 -9.03 20.22
CA LEU A 598 -5.68 -8.32 20.42
C LEU A 598 -6.72 -8.52 19.30
N GLY A 599 -6.29 -9.00 18.13
CA GLY A 599 -7.16 -9.16 16.94
C GLY A 599 -7.20 -7.90 16.07
N THR A 600 -7.49 -8.06 14.78
CA THR A 600 -7.33 -6.98 13.79
C THR A 600 -8.28 -5.80 14.04
N SER A 601 -9.59 -6.07 14.14
CA SER A 601 -10.61 -5.03 14.30
C SER A 601 -10.42 -4.24 15.61
N HIS A 602 -10.04 -4.93 16.70
CA HIS A 602 -9.79 -4.29 17.99
C HIS A 602 -8.54 -3.41 17.97
N VAL A 603 -7.44 -3.84 17.34
CA VAL A 603 -6.24 -3.00 17.20
C VAL A 603 -6.53 -1.72 16.41
N LEU A 604 -7.26 -1.83 15.30
CA LEU A 604 -7.65 -0.65 14.50
C LEU A 604 -8.57 0.27 15.28
N ALA A 605 -9.55 -0.29 16.00
CA ALA A 605 -10.45 0.44 16.87
C ALA A 605 -9.73 1.21 17.98
N LEU A 606 -8.79 0.55 18.68
CA LEU A 606 -7.98 1.17 19.72
C LEU A 606 -7.18 2.35 19.16
N VAL A 607 -6.42 2.16 18.06
CA VAL A 607 -5.65 3.26 17.44
C VAL A 607 -6.59 4.36 16.92
N GLY A 608 -7.78 3.97 16.49
CA GLY A 608 -8.78 4.86 15.93
C GLY A 608 -8.72 4.97 14.41
N LEU A 609 -8.15 3.96 13.73
CA LEU A 609 -8.07 3.89 12.29
C LEU A 609 -9.29 3.16 11.71
N PRO A 610 -9.81 3.59 10.54
CA PRO A 610 -10.81 2.83 9.80
C PRO A 610 -10.31 1.48 9.29
N SER A 611 -11.23 0.57 9.02
CA SER A 611 -10.98 -0.66 8.27
C SER A 611 -10.52 -0.38 6.82
N ALA A 612 -9.88 -1.37 6.19
CA ALA A 612 -9.46 -1.26 4.80
C ALA A 612 -10.64 -0.97 3.86
N ASN A 613 -11.81 -1.57 4.11
CA ASN A 613 -13.01 -1.35 3.29
C ASN A 613 -13.54 0.07 3.43
N THR A 614 -13.58 0.62 4.65
CA THR A 614 -13.96 2.02 4.87
C THR A 614 -13.04 2.99 4.13
N TYR A 615 -11.73 2.74 4.11
CA TYR A 615 -10.81 3.53 3.27
C TYR A 615 -11.14 3.44 1.78
N LEU A 616 -11.40 2.23 1.26
CA LEU A 616 -11.74 2.03 -0.15
C LEU A 616 -13.01 2.78 -0.52
N HIS A 617 -14.06 2.74 0.30
CA HIS A 617 -15.28 3.51 0.06
C HIS A 617 -15.02 5.02 0.01
N VAL A 618 -14.31 5.55 1.01
CA VAL A 618 -13.97 6.98 1.09
C VAL A 618 -13.16 7.44 -0.13
N HIS A 619 -12.15 6.68 -0.54
CA HIS A 619 -11.32 7.02 -1.69
C HIS A 619 -12.09 6.93 -3.02
N ARG A 620 -13.02 5.98 -3.14
CA ARG A 620 -13.90 5.86 -4.32
C ARG A 620 -14.89 7.01 -4.41
N LEU A 621 -15.53 7.41 -3.31
CA LEU A 621 -16.45 8.56 -3.28
C LEU A 621 -15.75 9.90 -3.53
N ARG A 622 -14.50 10.03 -3.10
CA ARG A 622 -13.65 11.20 -3.45
C ARG A 622 -13.32 11.23 -4.94
N TYR A 623 -13.05 10.08 -5.55
CA TYR A 623 -12.79 10.00 -6.98
C TYR A 623 -14.06 10.24 -7.81
N LEU A 624 -15.21 9.74 -7.36
CA LEU A 624 -16.52 9.98 -7.98
C LEU A 624 -16.84 11.48 -8.14
N LEU A 625 -16.48 12.31 -7.14
CA LEU A 625 -16.62 13.77 -7.25
C LEU A 625 -15.85 14.33 -8.46
N SER A 626 -14.63 13.83 -8.71
CA SER A 626 -13.85 14.24 -9.87
C SER A 626 -14.55 13.82 -11.18
N CYS A 627 -15.15 12.62 -11.23
CA CYS A 627 -15.87 12.14 -12.40
C CYS A 627 -17.12 12.98 -12.72
N ILE A 628 -17.85 13.42 -11.69
CA ILE A 628 -19.02 14.29 -11.85
C ILE A 628 -18.59 15.68 -12.32
N THR A 629 -17.60 16.28 -11.66
CA THR A 629 -17.18 17.66 -11.96
C THR A 629 -16.58 17.84 -13.36
N LEU A 630 -15.86 16.82 -13.86
CA LEU A 630 -15.20 16.89 -15.17
C LEU A 630 -16.14 16.68 -16.38
N HIS A 631 -17.35 16.14 -16.19
CA HIS A 631 -18.35 15.92 -17.25
C HIS A 631 -17.80 15.26 -18.54
N VAL A 632 -16.99 14.20 -18.42
CA VAL A 632 -16.38 13.50 -19.58
C VAL A 632 -17.23 12.29 -20.01
N PRO A 633 -17.91 12.33 -21.18
CA PRO A 633 -18.75 11.24 -21.66
C PRO A 633 -18.03 9.89 -21.80
N GLU A 634 -16.80 9.91 -22.34
CA GLU A 634 -15.98 8.72 -22.58
C GLU A 634 -15.68 7.95 -21.30
N LEU A 635 -15.49 8.66 -20.19
CA LEU A 635 -15.27 8.05 -18.88
C LEU A 635 -16.51 7.30 -18.39
N TRP A 636 -17.69 7.92 -18.51
CA TRP A 636 -18.96 7.30 -18.12
C TRP A 636 -19.32 6.13 -19.04
N ALA A 637 -19.06 6.26 -20.34
CA ALA A 637 -19.22 5.18 -21.32
C ALA A 637 -18.34 3.97 -20.96
N LEU A 638 -17.06 4.19 -20.67
CA LEU A 638 -16.14 3.13 -20.23
C LEU A 638 -16.59 2.49 -18.91
N ALA A 639 -17.05 3.30 -17.96
CA ALA A 639 -17.54 2.82 -16.67
C ALA A 639 -18.78 1.93 -16.83
N HIS A 640 -19.73 2.33 -17.68
CA HIS A 640 -20.91 1.52 -18.02
C HIS A 640 -20.56 0.27 -18.82
N TRP A 641 -19.57 0.33 -19.69
CA TRP A 641 -19.14 -0.82 -20.47
C TRP A 641 -18.40 -1.87 -19.62
N GLU A 642 -17.58 -1.44 -18.65
CA GLU A 642 -16.86 -2.33 -17.73
C GLU A 642 -17.75 -2.87 -16.58
N CYS A 643 -18.75 -2.09 -16.16
CA CYS A 643 -19.75 -2.38 -15.12
C CYS A 643 -19.23 -2.55 -13.68
N LYS A 644 -18.10 -3.23 -13.44
CA LYS A 644 -17.67 -3.61 -12.09
C LYS A 644 -17.29 -2.42 -11.23
N TRP A 645 -16.62 -1.42 -11.81
CA TRP A 645 -16.30 -0.20 -11.08
C TRP A 645 -17.58 0.54 -10.66
N LEU A 646 -18.58 0.67 -11.54
CA LEU A 646 -19.87 1.29 -11.19
C LEU A 646 -20.61 0.52 -10.10
N GLN A 647 -20.55 -0.80 -10.12
CA GLN A 647 -21.09 -1.63 -9.04
C GLN A 647 -20.42 -1.29 -7.70
N SER A 648 -19.08 -1.27 -7.67
CA SER A 648 -18.33 -0.89 -6.47
C SER A 648 -18.55 0.57 -6.03
N VAL A 649 -18.86 1.48 -6.96
CA VAL A 649 -19.25 2.86 -6.64
C VAL A 649 -20.64 2.88 -6.01
N SER A 650 -21.60 2.14 -6.56
CA SER A 650 -22.96 2.02 -6.04
C SER A 650 -22.95 1.48 -4.61
N GLU A 651 -22.14 0.44 -4.34
CA GLU A 651 -21.89 -0.06 -2.99
C GLU A 651 -21.29 1.00 -2.05
N SER A 652 -20.39 1.85 -2.55
CA SER A 652 -19.87 2.97 -1.75
C SER A 652 -20.90 4.07 -1.48
N VAL A 653 -21.84 4.30 -2.40
CA VAL A 653 -22.94 5.26 -2.20
C VAL A 653 -23.98 4.70 -1.22
N GLN A 654 -24.31 3.41 -1.31
CA GLN A 654 -25.08 2.71 -0.29
C GLN A 654 -24.38 2.81 1.07
N TRP A 655 -23.07 2.53 1.15
CA TRP A 655 -22.30 2.69 2.38
C TRP A 655 -22.35 4.13 2.92
N LEU A 656 -22.32 5.15 2.04
CA LEU A 656 -22.44 6.55 2.42
C LEU A 656 -23.83 6.84 3.01
N TRP A 657 -24.88 6.32 2.38
CA TRP A 657 -26.27 6.40 2.82
C TRP A 657 -26.43 5.78 4.21
N ASP A 658 -25.92 4.57 4.42
CA ASP A 658 -25.96 3.86 5.70
C ASP A 658 -25.23 4.60 6.84
N ASN A 659 -24.27 5.47 6.50
CA ASN A 659 -23.41 6.17 7.47
C ASN A 659 -23.69 7.68 7.60
N THR A 660 -24.69 8.22 6.91
CA THR A 660 -25.08 9.63 7.06
C THR A 660 -26.22 9.87 8.05
N ALA A 661 -26.95 8.81 8.46
CA ALA A 661 -27.96 8.73 9.55
C ALA A 661 -29.12 9.76 9.45
N PRO A 662 -30.21 9.62 10.21
CA PRO A 662 -31.61 9.42 9.78
C PRO A 662 -32.29 10.55 8.98
N GLU A 663 -31.57 11.30 8.17
CA GLU A 663 -32.06 12.15 7.09
C GLU A 663 -32.56 11.30 5.90
N HIS A 664 -33.26 10.18 6.16
CA HIS A 664 -33.97 9.44 5.13
C HIS A 664 -35.23 10.23 4.72
N GLN A 665 -35.03 11.42 4.14
CA GLN A 665 -36.06 12.07 3.31
C GLN A 665 -36.41 11.18 2.10
N HIS A 666 -35.50 10.27 1.75
CA HIS A 666 -35.65 9.31 0.65
C HIS A 666 -35.73 7.89 1.20
N SER A 667 -36.47 7.02 0.51
CA SER A 667 -36.64 5.62 0.91
C SER A 667 -35.47 4.73 0.50
N THR A 668 -34.70 5.14 -0.52
CA THR A 668 -33.56 4.37 -1.04
C THR A 668 -32.36 5.26 -1.36
N TRP A 669 -31.17 4.65 -1.47
CA TRP A 669 -29.94 5.37 -1.81
C TRP A 669 -29.97 5.92 -3.25
N GLU A 670 -30.69 5.28 -4.17
CA GLU A 670 -30.82 5.73 -5.57
C GLU A 670 -31.54 7.08 -5.64
N GLN A 671 -32.63 7.24 -4.90
CA GLN A 671 -33.36 8.50 -4.81
C GLN A 671 -32.51 9.61 -4.18
N ALA A 672 -31.71 9.25 -3.17
CA ALA A 672 -30.78 10.18 -2.55
C ALA A 672 -29.67 10.61 -3.51
N TRP A 673 -29.17 9.67 -4.32
CA TRP A 673 -28.13 9.93 -5.31
C TRP A 673 -28.57 10.97 -6.36
N ASP A 674 -29.82 10.93 -6.81
CA ASP A 674 -30.33 11.92 -7.78
C ASP A 674 -30.24 13.35 -7.28
N ASN A 675 -30.43 13.58 -5.97
CA ASN A 675 -30.23 14.88 -5.35
C ASN A 675 -28.74 15.16 -5.07
N TRP A 676 -28.01 14.17 -4.57
CA TRP A 676 -26.61 14.33 -4.19
C TRP A 676 -25.68 14.56 -5.36
N ARG A 677 -25.99 14.03 -6.55
CA ARG A 677 -25.18 14.23 -7.76
C ARG A 677 -25.16 15.70 -8.18
N GLN A 678 -26.31 16.39 -8.10
CA GLN A 678 -26.44 17.82 -8.38
C GLN A 678 -25.72 18.63 -7.31
N GLU A 679 -25.95 18.32 -6.03
CA GLU A 679 -25.26 18.98 -4.92
C GLU A 679 -23.74 18.81 -4.99
N ALA A 680 -23.25 17.64 -5.40
CA ALA A 680 -21.82 17.38 -5.55
C ALA A 680 -21.20 18.20 -6.69
N ALA A 681 -21.93 18.45 -7.77
CA ALA A 681 -21.50 19.30 -8.87
C ALA A 681 -21.44 20.78 -8.45
N ASP A 682 -22.52 21.29 -7.84
CA ASP A 682 -22.66 22.71 -7.49
C ASP A 682 -21.83 23.09 -6.26
N HIS A 683 -21.73 22.18 -5.29
CA HIS A 683 -21.10 22.43 -3.99
C HIS A 683 -20.14 21.30 -3.58
N PRO A 684 -18.96 21.15 -4.24
CA PRO A 684 -17.98 20.10 -3.95
C PRO A 684 -17.52 20.05 -2.49
N GLY A 685 -17.54 21.18 -1.77
CA GLY A 685 -17.22 21.25 -0.35
C GLY A 685 -18.21 20.51 0.56
N ARG A 686 -19.52 20.55 0.23
CA ARG A 686 -20.56 19.84 0.98
C ARG A 686 -20.43 18.33 0.81
N TRP A 687 -20.15 17.86 -0.41
CA TRP A 687 -19.86 16.46 -0.68
C TRP A 687 -18.67 15.94 0.13
N LYS A 688 -17.55 16.68 0.15
CA LYS A 688 -16.38 16.34 0.98
C LYS A 688 -16.72 16.30 2.47
N SER A 689 -17.55 17.23 2.96
CA SER A 689 -18.02 17.23 4.34
C SER A 689 -18.90 16.01 4.66
N ARG A 690 -19.81 15.62 3.75
CA ARG A 690 -20.65 14.42 3.86
C ARG A 690 -19.81 13.15 3.99
N ILE A 691 -18.81 12.98 3.13
CA ILE A 691 -17.87 11.85 3.22
C ILE A 691 -17.11 11.84 4.55
N ARG A 692 -16.62 13.00 5.02
CA ARG A 692 -15.91 13.09 6.31
C ARG A 692 -16.80 12.69 7.49
N ARG A 693 -18.06 13.16 7.51
CA ARG A 693 -19.04 12.78 8.54
C ARG A 693 -19.34 11.28 8.52
N ALA A 694 -19.55 10.71 7.33
CA ALA A 694 -19.80 9.28 7.16
C ALA A 694 -18.60 8.42 7.59
N GLN A 695 -17.38 8.83 7.23
CA GLN A 695 -16.15 8.15 7.68
C GLN A 695 -16.04 8.19 9.22
N ALA A 696 -16.27 9.35 9.83
CA ALA A 696 -16.24 9.48 11.29
C ALA A 696 -17.27 8.56 11.96
N HIS A 697 -18.50 8.52 11.43
CA HIS A 697 -19.55 7.63 11.91
C HIS A 697 -19.20 6.15 11.74
N ALA A 698 -18.71 5.74 10.58
CA ALA A 698 -18.27 4.37 10.30
C ALA A 698 -17.16 3.92 11.25
N VAL A 699 -16.16 4.77 11.52
CA VAL A 699 -15.09 4.46 12.49
C VAL A 699 -15.65 4.23 13.89
N ILE A 700 -16.65 5.01 14.32
CA ILE A 700 -17.29 4.82 15.61
C ILE A 700 -18.06 3.49 15.67
N ARG A 701 -18.79 3.14 14.61
CA ARG A 701 -19.48 1.83 14.50
C ARG A 701 -18.51 0.66 14.49
N GLU A 702 -17.43 0.76 13.72
CA GLU A 702 -16.36 -0.25 13.70
C GLU A 702 -15.73 -0.44 15.09
N ARG A 703 -15.52 0.65 15.84
CA ARG A 703 -15.04 0.59 17.23
C ARG A 703 -16.03 -0.12 18.15
N TRP A 704 -17.31 0.22 18.05
CA TRP A 704 -18.37 -0.43 18.82
C TRP A 704 -18.41 -1.93 18.55
N GLN A 705 -18.43 -2.32 17.27
CA GLN A 705 -18.41 -3.73 16.86
C GLN A 705 -17.15 -4.44 17.32
N ALA A 706 -15.99 -3.81 17.21
CA ALA A 706 -14.72 -4.37 17.66
C ALA A 706 -14.66 -4.55 19.19
N ALA A 707 -15.16 -3.58 19.97
CA ALA A 707 -15.29 -3.70 21.42
C ALA A 707 -16.22 -4.86 21.78
N ARG A 708 -17.41 -4.92 21.15
CA ARG A 708 -18.38 -6.01 21.36
C ARG A 708 -17.76 -7.39 21.11
N LEU A 709 -17.16 -7.59 19.94
CA LEU A 709 -16.53 -8.86 19.56
C LEU A 709 -15.37 -9.22 20.50
N TRP A 710 -14.59 -8.23 20.95
CA TRP A 710 -13.48 -8.44 21.88
C TRP A 710 -13.96 -8.88 23.27
N HIS A 711 -14.96 -8.19 23.85
CA HIS A 711 -15.52 -8.54 25.16
C HIS A 711 -16.21 -9.90 25.10
N GLN A 712 -16.99 -10.19 24.05
CA GLN A 712 -17.61 -11.51 23.84
C GLN A 712 -16.53 -12.62 23.77
N GLY A 713 -15.45 -12.39 23.02
CA GLY A 713 -14.33 -13.32 22.94
C GLY A 713 -13.59 -13.53 24.27
N ARG A 714 -13.48 -12.51 25.12
CA ARG A 714 -12.89 -12.64 26.48
C ARG A 714 -13.80 -13.40 27.43
N MET A 715 -15.09 -13.06 27.45
CA MET A 715 -16.09 -13.74 28.28
C MET A 715 -16.15 -15.24 27.94
N LEU A 716 -16.13 -15.57 26.64
CA LEU A 716 -16.06 -16.94 26.16
C LEU A 716 -14.84 -17.70 26.70
N ARG A 717 -13.64 -17.11 26.64
CA ARG A 717 -12.42 -17.74 27.18
C ARG A 717 -12.50 -17.97 28.68
N GLN A 718 -13.14 -17.07 29.43
CA GLN A 718 -13.35 -17.26 30.87
C GLN A 718 -14.31 -18.42 31.15
N LEU A 719 -15.42 -18.49 30.42
CA LEU A 719 -16.38 -19.59 30.54
C LEU A 719 -15.74 -20.94 30.17
N GLN A 720 -14.91 -20.99 29.12
CA GLN A 720 -14.14 -22.18 28.76
C GLN A 720 -13.14 -22.59 29.85
N GLY A 721 -12.47 -21.62 30.48
CA GLY A 721 -11.60 -21.85 31.63
C GLY A 721 -12.35 -22.43 32.84
N ALA A 722 -13.63 -22.09 32.99
CA ALA A 722 -14.52 -22.57 34.05
C ALA A 722 -15.23 -23.89 33.72
N GLY A 723 -15.00 -24.49 32.54
CA GLY A 723 -15.54 -25.80 32.17
C GLY A 723 -16.74 -25.78 31.22
N ALA A 724 -17.14 -24.61 30.67
CA ALA A 724 -18.10 -24.57 29.57
C ALA A 724 -17.47 -25.16 28.30
N SER A 725 -18.10 -26.18 27.73
CA SER A 725 -17.67 -26.80 26.48
C SER A 725 -18.52 -26.31 25.32
N LEU A 726 -17.99 -26.33 24.10
CA LEU A 726 -18.84 -26.26 22.91
C LEU A 726 -19.56 -27.61 22.77
N PRO A 727 -20.86 -27.67 22.44
CA PRO A 727 -21.44 -28.88 21.89
C PRO A 727 -20.63 -29.21 20.64
N LEU A 728 -20.34 -30.50 20.46
CA LEU A 728 -19.76 -30.99 19.23
C LEU A 728 -20.72 -30.57 18.11
N CYS A 729 -20.26 -29.74 17.19
CA CYS A 729 -21.00 -29.52 15.97
C CYS A 729 -20.90 -30.85 15.22
N ASP A 730 -21.99 -31.60 15.16
CA ASP A 730 -22.05 -32.87 14.41
C ASP A 730 -21.89 -32.67 12.89
N ASP A 731 -21.69 -31.44 12.44
CA ASP A 731 -21.36 -31.09 11.06
C ASP A 731 -19.85 -31.07 10.80
N PHE A 732 -19.13 -32.13 11.16
CA PHE A 732 -17.95 -32.57 10.39
C PHE A 732 -17.79 -34.08 10.54
N SER A 733 -18.47 -34.82 9.66
CA SER A 733 -17.98 -36.10 9.21
C SER A 733 -16.52 -35.97 8.73
N GLU A 734 -15.66 -36.84 9.28
CA GLU A 734 -14.28 -37.18 8.93
C GLU A 734 -13.18 -36.59 9.84
N GLY A 735 -12.55 -37.47 10.62
CA GLY A 735 -11.39 -37.19 11.49
C GLY A 735 -10.13 -36.73 10.75
N PRO A 736 -8.98 -36.59 11.46
CA PRO A 736 -7.72 -36.16 10.85
C PRO A 736 -7.31 -37.11 9.72
N ARG A 737 -7.16 -36.58 8.50
CA ARG A 737 -6.86 -37.41 7.32
C ARG A 737 -5.38 -37.83 7.22
N GLU A 738 -4.45 -37.15 7.90
CA GLU A 738 -3.01 -37.40 7.81
C GLU A 738 -2.31 -37.32 9.18
N CYS A 739 -1.26 -38.13 9.39
CA CYS A 739 -0.41 -38.11 10.59
C CYS A 739 1.08 -38.19 10.25
N CYS A 740 1.92 -37.75 11.17
CA CYS A 740 3.35 -38.07 11.16
C CYS A 740 3.64 -39.07 12.28
N ALA A 741 3.86 -40.34 11.92
CA ALA A 741 4.17 -41.41 12.87
C ALA A 741 5.51 -41.18 13.61
N VAL A 742 6.51 -40.61 12.92
CA VAL A 742 7.83 -40.29 13.51
C VAL A 742 7.74 -39.25 14.63
N CYS A 743 6.90 -38.22 14.46
CA CYS A 743 6.74 -37.14 15.43
C CYS A 743 5.55 -37.30 16.37
N GLY A 744 4.69 -38.30 16.16
CA GLY A 744 3.44 -38.49 16.91
C GLY A 744 2.46 -37.33 16.76
N LYS A 745 2.30 -36.75 15.56
CA LYS A 745 1.44 -35.55 15.32
C LYS A 745 0.34 -35.80 14.31
N HIS A 746 -0.84 -35.22 14.54
CA HIS A 746 -1.99 -35.23 13.61
C HIS A 746 -2.12 -33.94 12.79
N PHE A 747 -2.71 -34.05 11.60
CA PHE A 747 -2.95 -32.91 10.71
C PHE A 747 -4.36 -32.98 10.11
N LYS A 748 -4.99 -31.79 9.96
CA LYS A 748 -6.35 -31.65 9.39
C LYS A 748 -6.38 -31.99 7.89
N ASP A 749 -5.36 -31.57 7.15
CA ASP A 749 -5.26 -31.77 5.71
C ASP A 749 -3.83 -32.09 5.27
N TYR A 750 -3.70 -32.63 4.06
CA TYR A 750 -2.43 -32.93 3.42
C TYR A 750 -1.52 -31.69 3.31
N ARG A 751 -2.10 -30.49 3.15
CA ARG A 751 -1.31 -29.25 3.06
C ARG A 751 -0.58 -28.97 4.37
N ALA A 752 -1.26 -29.04 5.52
CA ALA A 752 -0.62 -28.86 6.80
C ALA A 752 0.45 -29.93 7.08
N TRP A 753 0.16 -31.19 6.77
CA TRP A 753 1.14 -32.28 6.90
C TRP A 753 2.36 -32.07 6.00
N SER A 754 2.18 -31.70 4.73
CA SER A 754 3.29 -31.51 3.77
C SER A 754 4.24 -30.38 4.18
N VAL A 755 3.73 -29.30 4.78
CA VAL A 755 4.56 -28.22 5.33
C VAL A 755 5.41 -28.72 6.49
N HIS A 756 4.83 -29.50 7.40
CA HIS A 756 5.55 -30.11 8.52
C HIS A 756 6.59 -31.12 8.04
N ALA A 757 6.21 -32.04 7.14
CA ALA A 757 7.10 -33.04 6.57
C ALA A 757 8.32 -32.40 5.89
N PHE A 758 8.13 -31.27 5.21
CA PHE A 758 9.23 -30.50 4.64
C PHE A 758 10.08 -29.78 5.72
N SER A 759 9.46 -29.08 6.67
CA SER A 759 10.19 -28.27 7.65
C SER A 759 10.95 -29.09 8.69
N THR A 760 10.41 -30.24 9.07
CA THR A 760 10.93 -31.06 10.18
C THR A 760 11.70 -32.27 9.69
N HIS A 761 11.25 -32.90 8.59
CA HIS A 761 11.88 -34.12 8.05
C HIS A 761 12.58 -33.91 6.70
N GLY A 762 12.59 -32.68 6.17
CA GLY A 762 13.19 -32.40 4.86
C GLY A 762 12.51 -33.11 3.68
N ARG A 763 11.29 -33.67 3.87
CA ARG A 763 10.59 -34.43 2.84
C ARG A 763 10.17 -33.48 1.72
N THR A 764 10.53 -33.84 0.50
CA THR A 764 10.06 -33.15 -0.72
C THR A 764 9.37 -34.16 -1.62
N ASP A 765 8.27 -33.72 -2.22
CA ASP A 765 7.52 -34.49 -3.23
C ASP A 765 8.46 -35.02 -4.32
N GLU A 766 8.37 -36.33 -4.63
CA GLU A 766 9.18 -36.99 -5.66
C GLU A 766 9.09 -36.23 -7.00
N MET A 767 7.93 -35.65 -7.33
CA MET A 767 7.72 -34.86 -8.55
C MET A 767 8.67 -33.67 -8.69
N ARG A 768 9.11 -33.08 -7.56
CA ARG A 768 10.07 -31.97 -7.56
C ARG A 768 11.52 -32.42 -7.76
N ARG A 769 11.79 -33.72 -7.68
CA ARG A 769 13.10 -34.33 -7.90
C ARG A 769 13.25 -34.95 -9.29
N LEU A 770 12.16 -35.05 -10.06
CA LEU A 770 12.14 -35.73 -11.37
C LEU A 770 12.77 -34.93 -12.51
N ALA A 771 12.75 -33.59 -12.43
CA ALA A 771 13.29 -32.74 -13.49
C ALA A 771 13.94 -31.48 -12.89
N PRO A 772 15.17 -31.14 -13.29
CA PRO A 772 15.82 -29.91 -12.89
C PRO A 772 15.39 -28.76 -13.82
N GLY A 773 15.46 -27.52 -13.32
CA GLY A 773 15.19 -26.34 -14.14
C GLY A 773 13.73 -26.18 -14.55
N THR A 774 13.54 -25.66 -15.76
CA THR A 774 12.22 -25.27 -16.28
C THR A 774 11.75 -26.09 -17.47
N GLN A 775 12.55 -27.04 -17.96
CA GLN A 775 12.22 -27.86 -19.14
C GLN A 775 11.91 -29.30 -18.75
N CYS A 776 10.82 -29.85 -19.30
CA CYS A 776 10.56 -31.28 -19.20
C CYS A 776 11.48 -32.03 -20.18
N PRO A 777 12.35 -32.96 -19.72
CA PRO A 777 13.25 -33.71 -20.61
C PRO A 777 12.53 -34.73 -21.49
N VAL A 778 11.27 -35.08 -21.19
CA VAL A 778 10.50 -36.09 -21.93
C VAL A 778 9.71 -35.47 -23.08
N CYS A 779 8.84 -34.51 -22.77
CA CYS A 779 8.08 -33.84 -23.82
C CYS A 779 8.81 -32.64 -24.41
N LEU A 780 10.01 -32.31 -23.91
CA LEU A 780 10.81 -31.16 -24.31
C LEU A 780 10.07 -29.82 -24.19
N LYS A 781 9.00 -29.76 -23.41
CA LYS A 781 8.28 -28.50 -23.14
C LYS A 781 9.05 -27.67 -22.14
N HIS A 782 9.37 -26.45 -22.51
CA HIS A 782 10.01 -25.45 -21.66
C HIS A 782 8.94 -24.57 -21.00
N PHE A 783 8.88 -24.64 -19.67
CA PHE A 783 8.00 -23.83 -18.83
C PHE A 783 8.71 -22.55 -18.37
N THR A 784 7.96 -21.58 -17.86
CA THR A 784 8.58 -20.33 -17.35
C THR A 784 9.16 -20.47 -15.95
N SER A 785 8.78 -21.52 -15.22
CA SER A 785 9.21 -21.73 -13.83
C SER A 785 9.21 -23.22 -13.50
N ALA A 786 10.06 -23.62 -12.57
CA ALA A 786 10.06 -24.98 -12.02
C ALA A 786 8.70 -25.34 -11.39
N VAL A 787 7.98 -24.36 -10.83
CA VAL A 787 6.63 -24.56 -10.29
C VAL A 787 5.65 -25.01 -11.38
N LYS A 788 5.67 -24.39 -12.57
CA LYS A 788 4.82 -24.81 -13.70
C LYS A 788 5.26 -26.16 -14.26
N LEU A 789 6.56 -26.46 -14.28
CA LEU A 789 7.06 -27.78 -14.63
C LEU A 789 6.53 -28.84 -13.64
N SER A 790 6.61 -28.60 -12.33
CA SER A 790 6.05 -29.51 -11.32
C SER A 790 4.53 -29.68 -11.49
N ARG A 791 3.78 -28.61 -11.77
CA ARG A 791 2.34 -28.73 -12.10
C ARG A 791 2.12 -29.58 -13.36
N HIS A 792 2.94 -29.40 -14.40
CA HIS A 792 2.85 -30.23 -15.60
C HIS A 792 3.11 -31.71 -15.30
N LEU A 793 4.11 -32.03 -14.48
CA LEU A 793 4.38 -33.39 -14.04
C LEU A 793 3.26 -33.96 -13.16
N GLY A 794 2.52 -33.10 -12.46
CA GLY A 794 1.29 -33.49 -11.75
C GLY A 794 0.14 -33.87 -12.68
N TYR A 795 -0.04 -33.15 -13.81
CA TYR A 795 -1.13 -33.42 -14.76
C TYR A 795 -0.80 -34.44 -15.86
N SER A 796 0.45 -34.54 -16.29
CA SER A 796 0.88 -35.38 -17.43
C SER A 796 1.48 -36.71 -16.97
N SER A 797 0.64 -37.75 -16.87
CA SER A 797 1.07 -39.11 -16.50
C SER A 797 2.14 -39.67 -17.44
N ALA A 798 2.02 -39.43 -18.75
CA ALA A 798 2.97 -39.92 -19.74
C ALA A 798 4.40 -39.35 -19.55
N CYS A 799 4.52 -38.06 -19.21
CA CYS A 799 5.83 -37.43 -18.97
C CYS A 799 6.40 -37.85 -17.61
N ARG A 800 5.53 -37.92 -16.59
CA ARG A 800 5.87 -38.37 -15.25
C ARG A 800 6.42 -39.79 -15.24
N ASN A 801 5.71 -40.75 -15.85
CA ASN A 801 6.09 -42.17 -15.80
C ASN A 801 7.44 -42.43 -16.51
N ARG A 802 7.69 -41.76 -17.63
CA ARG A 802 8.98 -41.85 -18.32
C ARG A 802 10.13 -41.28 -17.50
N LEU A 803 9.91 -40.20 -16.75
CA LEU A 803 10.90 -39.63 -15.83
C LEU A 803 11.15 -40.51 -14.60
N LEU A 804 10.10 -41.15 -14.09
CA LEU A 804 10.22 -42.12 -13.00
C LEU A 804 11.09 -43.31 -13.43
N SER A 805 10.94 -43.78 -14.67
CA SER A 805 11.71 -44.91 -15.22
C SER A 805 13.20 -44.62 -15.48
N SER A 806 13.59 -43.35 -15.67
CA SER A 806 14.97 -42.99 -16.02
C SER A 806 15.94 -42.94 -14.83
N ASN A 807 15.46 -43.27 -13.63
CA ASN A 807 16.18 -43.27 -12.34
C ASN A 807 16.98 -41.97 -12.02
N SER A 808 16.71 -40.88 -12.74
CA SER A 808 17.38 -39.60 -12.55
C SER A 808 16.68 -38.82 -11.44
N ARG A 809 17.43 -38.36 -10.44
CA ARG A 809 16.92 -37.56 -9.32
C ARG A 809 17.77 -36.31 -9.16
N HIS A 810 17.10 -35.17 -8.95
CA HIS A 810 17.72 -33.85 -8.87
C HIS A 810 17.33 -33.13 -7.57
N ASP A 811 18.14 -32.14 -7.20
CA ASP A 811 17.84 -31.27 -6.07
C ASP A 811 16.64 -30.34 -6.38
N PRO A 812 15.65 -30.26 -5.48
CA PRO A 812 14.41 -29.54 -5.74
C PRO A 812 14.58 -28.02 -5.68
N GLU A 813 14.17 -27.33 -6.74
CA GLU A 813 14.13 -25.86 -6.80
C GLU A 813 13.08 -25.24 -5.84
N PRO A 814 13.18 -23.94 -5.47
CA PRO A 814 12.21 -23.26 -4.61
C PRO A 814 10.74 -23.43 -5.05
N GLY A 815 9.92 -24.07 -4.22
CA GLY A 815 8.50 -24.35 -4.49
C GLY A 815 7.55 -23.20 -4.16
N ILE A 816 6.25 -23.43 -4.37
CA ILE A 816 5.17 -22.47 -4.11
C ILE A 816 5.25 -21.97 -2.65
N GLY A 817 5.24 -20.65 -2.47
CA GLY A 817 5.30 -20.01 -1.15
C GLY A 817 6.72 -19.65 -0.67
N ASN A 818 7.77 -20.10 -1.36
CA ASN A 818 9.14 -19.66 -1.08
C ASN A 818 9.40 -18.26 -1.66
N ARG A 819 10.00 -17.35 -0.89
CA ARG A 819 10.38 -15.99 -1.36
C ARG A 819 11.37 -16.00 -2.52
N ARG A 820 12.10 -17.10 -2.71
CA ARG A 820 13.05 -17.32 -3.82
C ARG A 820 12.42 -18.01 -5.04
N ALA A 821 11.15 -18.41 -4.97
CA ALA A 821 10.46 -19.03 -6.10
C ALA A 821 10.18 -18.00 -7.19
N HIS A 822 10.26 -18.45 -8.44
CA HIS A 822 9.98 -17.62 -9.61
C HIS A 822 8.52 -17.15 -9.61
N ASP A 823 8.29 -15.85 -9.81
CA ASP A 823 6.93 -15.27 -9.84
C ASP A 823 6.27 -15.52 -11.20
N ASP A 824 5.34 -16.49 -11.23
CA ASP A 824 4.58 -16.91 -12.41
C ASP A 824 3.82 -15.77 -13.11
N GLY A 825 3.53 -14.66 -12.42
CA GLY A 825 2.80 -13.52 -12.99
C GLY A 825 3.68 -12.51 -13.74
N VAL A 826 5.01 -12.64 -13.70
CA VAL A 826 5.93 -11.71 -14.40
C VAL A 826 6.06 -12.10 -15.87
N ASP A 827 6.08 -13.40 -16.16
CA ASP A 827 6.34 -13.90 -17.51
C ASP A 827 5.07 -14.15 -18.30
N LEU A 828 4.99 -13.47 -19.44
CA LEU A 828 3.97 -13.73 -20.45
C LEU A 828 4.30 -14.94 -21.31
N THR A 829 5.54 -15.43 -21.30
CA THR A 829 6.01 -16.49 -22.19
C THR A 829 5.13 -17.74 -22.10
N PRO A 830 4.60 -18.24 -23.23
CA PRO A 830 3.87 -19.50 -23.25
C PRO A 830 4.84 -20.66 -23.00
N VAL A 831 4.28 -21.86 -22.80
CA VAL A 831 5.07 -23.08 -22.76
C VAL A 831 5.60 -23.34 -24.17
N LEU A 832 6.93 -23.33 -24.32
CA LEU A 832 7.63 -23.52 -25.59
C LEU A 832 7.92 -25.00 -25.82
N GLN A 833 8.08 -25.41 -27.08
CA GLN A 833 8.54 -26.75 -27.45
C GLN A 833 10.02 -26.66 -27.84
N ALA A 834 10.90 -27.31 -27.09
CA ALA A 834 12.32 -27.41 -27.43
C ALA A 834 12.58 -28.58 -28.39
N SER A 835 13.65 -28.46 -29.18
CA SER A 835 14.17 -29.51 -30.07
C SER A 835 15.37 -30.19 -29.41
N GLY A 836 15.42 -31.52 -29.45
CA GLY A 836 16.49 -32.31 -28.86
C GLY A 836 16.23 -33.81 -28.98
N PRO A 837 17.23 -34.66 -28.71
CA PRO A 837 17.05 -36.11 -28.70
C PRO A 837 16.01 -36.48 -27.63
N LEU A 838 14.95 -37.18 -28.05
CA LEU A 838 13.99 -37.73 -27.11
C LEU A 838 14.65 -38.88 -26.34
N PRO A 839 14.51 -38.95 -25.01
CA PRO A 839 15.03 -40.07 -24.25
C PRO A 839 14.41 -41.38 -24.76
N CYS A 840 15.25 -42.43 -24.87
CA CYS A 840 14.83 -43.74 -25.32
C CYS A 840 13.68 -44.25 -24.41
N PRO A 841 12.55 -44.72 -24.96
CA PRO A 841 11.44 -45.18 -24.15
C PRO A 841 11.81 -46.46 -23.39
N LEU A 842 12.05 -46.34 -22.10
CA LEU A 842 12.11 -47.50 -21.20
C LEU A 842 10.66 -47.96 -20.93
N GLN A 843 10.33 -49.21 -21.28
CA GLN A 843 9.02 -49.82 -21.08
C GLN A 843 8.79 -50.31 -19.63
N VAL A 844 9.41 -49.67 -18.64
CA VAL A 844 9.17 -50.02 -17.22
C VAL A 844 8.11 -49.08 -16.69
N VAL A 845 6.91 -49.61 -16.43
CA VAL A 845 5.84 -48.88 -15.77
C VAL A 845 6.18 -48.79 -14.29
N VAL A 846 6.62 -47.62 -13.85
CA VAL A 846 6.89 -47.33 -12.45
C VAL A 846 5.65 -46.62 -11.88
N GLU A 847 5.03 -47.23 -10.86
CA GLU A 847 3.87 -46.66 -10.16
C GLU A 847 4.23 -45.37 -9.41
N GLU A 848 3.22 -44.50 -9.21
CA GLU A 848 3.37 -43.22 -8.51
C GLU A 848 3.81 -43.41 -7.06
N GLU A 849 4.50 -42.42 -6.49
CA GLU A 849 4.96 -42.46 -5.09
C GLU A 849 3.83 -42.82 -4.11
N THR A 850 2.64 -42.25 -4.33
CA THR A 850 1.45 -42.50 -3.51
C THR A 850 0.80 -43.86 -3.76
N ALA A 851 1.12 -44.50 -4.88
CA ALA A 851 0.63 -45.82 -5.28
C ALA A 851 1.63 -46.95 -4.96
N ARG A 852 2.88 -46.63 -4.61
CA ARG A 852 3.96 -47.59 -4.34
C ARG A 852 4.13 -47.85 -2.84
N PRO A 853 4.36 -49.10 -2.41
CA PRO A 853 4.73 -49.37 -1.02
C PRO A 853 6.04 -48.70 -0.61
N SER A 854 6.27 -48.52 0.70
CA SER A 854 7.57 -48.11 1.24
C SER A 854 8.49 -49.31 1.34
N ALA A 855 9.65 -49.22 0.70
CA ALA A 855 10.68 -50.25 0.78
C ALA A 855 11.26 -50.32 2.19
N GLU A 856 11.45 -49.17 2.84
CA GLU A 856 11.99 -49.07 4.19
C GLU A 856 11.10 -49.80 5.21
N ILE A 857 9.78 -49.64 5.09
CA ILE A 857 8.83 -50.38 5.93
C ILE A 857 8.84 -51.86 5.55
N LEU A 858 8.76 -52.22 4.26
CA LEU A 858 8.76 -53.62 3.84
C LEU A 858 10.04 -54.37 4.27
N ASP A 859 11.20 -53.72 4.25
CA ASP A 859 12.47 -54.27 4.72
C ASP A 859 12.43 -54.50 6.25
N CYS A 860 11.88 -53.57 7.02
CA CYS A 860 11.62 -53.79 8.45
C CYS A 860 10.63 -54.95 8.67
N LEU A 861 9.60 -55.06 7.83
CA LEU A 861 8.59 -56.12 7.92
C LEU A 861 9.16 -57.51 7.56
N ALA A 862 10.12 -57.57 6.65
CA ALA A 862 10.81 -58.80 6.26
C ALA A 862 11.77 -59.33 7.34
N LEU A 863 12.10 -58.51 8.34
CA LEU A 863 12.97 -58.87 9.46
C LEU A 863 12.21 -59.14 10.77
N LEU A 864 10.87 -59.13 10.75
CA LEU A 864 10.05 -59.26 11.95
C LEU A 864 10.29 -60.57 12.72
N ASP A 865 10.64 -61.64 12.01
CA ASP A 865 10.84 -63.01 12.48
C ASP A 865 12.33 -63.43 12.59
N HIS A 866 13.26 -62.52 12.30
CA HIS A 866 14.70 -62.84 12.18
C HIS A 866 15.50 -62.75 13.49
N ASP A 867 14.90 -62.33 14.61
CA ASP A 867 15.56 -62.28 15.92
C ASP A 867 15.54 -63.66 16.60
N GLY A 868 16.65 -64.40 16.49
CA GLY A 868 16.83 -65.75 17.07
C GLY A 868 16.93 -65.84 18.60
N LEU A 869 16.14 -65.08 19.37
CA LEU A 869 16.21 -65.07 20.84
C LEU A 869 14.90 -65.41 21.58
N VAL A 870 13.78 -65.67 20.88
CA VAL A 870 12.53 -66.10 21.54
C VAL A 870 11.91 -67.30 20.81
N PRO A 871 11.57 -68.42 21.49
CA PRO A 871 11.08 -69.65 20.83
C PRO A 871 9.65 -69.55 20.27
N SER A 872 8.92 -68.46 20.54
CA SER A 872 7.55 -68.24 20.05
C SER A 872 7.21 -66.75 20.06
N LEU A 873 6.99 -66.15 18.88
CA LEU A 873 6.49 -64.78 18.75
C LEU A 873 5.04 -64.71 19.25
N THR A 874 4.77 -63.89 20.27
CA THR A 874 3.40 -63.62 20.74
C THR A 874 2.74 -62.56 19.85
N GLU A 875 1.40 -62.54 19.79
CA GLU A 875 0.65 -61.58 18.96
C GLU A 875 0.95 -60.12 19.34
N ASP A 876 1.11 -59.84 20.64
CA ASP A 876 1.40 -58.49 21.16
C ASP A 876 2.79 -57.98 20.72
N GLU A 877 3.81 -58.85 20.75
CA GLU A 877 5.18 -58.53 20.33
C GLU A 877 5.24 -58.19 18.83
N VAL A 878 4.51 -58.96 18.01
CA VAL A 878 4.37 -58.69 16.57
C VAL A 878 3.70 -57.34 16.34
N TRP A 879 2.66 -57.01 17.11
CA TRP A 879 1.94 -55.75 16.97
C TRP A 879 2.78 -54.52 17.33
N ASP A 880 3.64 -54.62 18.35
CA ASP A 880 4.57 -53.56 18.73
C ASP A 880 5.69 -53.36 17.70
N ARG A 881 6.23 -54.46 17.16
CA ARG A 881 7.22 -54.40 16.06
C ARG A 881 6.63 -53.81 14.79
N LEU A 882 5.36 -54.11 14.47
CA LEU A 882 4.63 -53.49 13.35
C LEU A 882 4.49 -51.98 13.54
N ARG A 883 4.14 -51.54 14.75
CA ARG A 883 4.04 -50.11 15.05
C ARG A 883 5.40 -49.42 14.91
N ALA A 884 6.49 -50.05 15.33
CA ALA A 884 7.84 -49.54 15.16
C ALA A 884 8.23 -49.44 13.67
N ALA A 885 7.95 -50.47 12.87
CA ALA A 885 8.20 -50.47 11.43
C ALA A 885 7.45 -49.35 10.70
N PHE A 886 6.15 -49.18 10.95
CA PHE A 886 5.36 -48.11 10.33
C PHE A 886 5.66 -46.70 10.88
N SER A 887 6.44 -46.60 11.97
CA SER A 887 6.89 -45.33 12.55
C SER A 887 8.32 -44.93 12.15
N CYS A 888 9.01 -45.74 11.33
CA CYS A 888 10.40 -45.48 10.96
C CYS A 888 10.56 -44.35 9.92
N VAL A 889 9.54 -44.09 9.09
CA VAL A 889 9.57 -43.06 8.04
C VAL A 889 8.28 -42.22 8.03
N CYS A 890 8.41 -40.91 7.85
CA CYS A 890 7.28 -39.99 7.71
C CYS A 890 6.66 -40.11 6.31
N LEU A 891 5.53 -40.83 6.18
CA LEU A 891 4.81 -41.08 4.92
C LEU A 891 3.36 -40.61 4.97
N GLN A 892 2.75 -40.44 3.78
CA GLN A 892 1.33 -40.13 3.65
C GLN A 892 0.47 -41.34 4.02
N ALA A 893 -0.71 -41.13 4.60
CA ALA A 893 -1.63 -42.17 5.04
C ALA A 893 -2.02 -43.16 3.92
N SER A 894 -2.25 -42.67 2.70
CA SER A 894 -2.55 -43.51 1.52
C SER A 894 -1.43 -44.52 1.22
N ARG A 895 -0.18 -44.08 1.34
CA ARG A 895 1.00 -44.91 1.06
C ARG A 895 1.25 -45.95 2.15
N LEU A 896 0.96 -45.62 3.41
CA LEU A 896 0.99 -46.59 4.52
C LEU A 896 -0.04 -47.70 4.28
N ARG A 897 -1.26 -47.37 3.84
CA ARG A 897 -2.31 -48.36 3.52
C ARG A 897 -1.87 -49.32 2.43
N ILE A 898 -1.30 -48.80 1.34
CA ILE A 898 -0.78 -49.63 0.25
C ILE A 898 0.35 -50.54 0.75
N THR A 899 1.24 -50.04 1.59
CA THR A 899 2.34 -50.84 2.15
C THR A 899 1.82 -52.00 2.99
N ALA A 900 0.77 -51.78 3.80
CA ALA A 900 0.10 -52.84 4.55
C ALA A 900 -0.57 -53.88 3.62
N THR A 901 -1.26 -53.43 2.57
CA THR A 901 -1.90 -54.34 1.60
C THR A 901 -0.89 -55.17 0.82
N VAL A 902 0.23 -54.58 0.39
CA VAL A 902 1.30 -55.31 -0.31
C VAL A 902 1.96 -56.32 0.63
N TRP A 903 2.18 -55.97 1.90
CA TRP A 903 2.72 -56.92 2.88
C TRP A 903 1.80 -58.11 3.10
N GLN A 904 0.48 -57.89 3.19
CA GLN A 904 -0.50 -58.97 3.26
C GLN A 904 -0.41 -59.92 2.05
N GLN A 905 -0.31 -59.37 0.83
CA GLN A 905 -0.16 -60.16 -0.39
C GLN A 905 1.15 -60.97 -0.43
N LEU A 906 2.25 -60.41 0.08
CA LEU A 906 3.54 -61.11 0.19
C LEU A 906 3.46 -62.30 1.16
N LEU A 907 2.69 -62.19 2.24
CA LEU A 907 2.47 -63.28 3.19
C LEU A 907 1.53 -64.39 2.67
N ASP A 908 0.66 -64.07 1.71
CA ASP A 908 -0.21 -65.05 1.06
C ASP A 908 0.56 -65.94 0.05
N HIS A 909 1.70 -65.47 -0.46
CA HIS A 909 2.61 -66.19 -1.36
C HIS A 909 4.04 -66.34 -0.79
N PRO A 910 4.24 -67.11 0.30
CA PRO A 910 5.53 -67.19 0.99
C PRO A 910 6.58 -67.94 0.14
N ALA A 911 7.78 -67.38 0.00
CA ALA A 911 8.92 -68.07 -0.59
C ALA A 911 9.61 -68.97 0.45
N GLN A 912 9.40 -70.30 0.35
CA GLN A 912 10.15 -71.47 0.89
C GLN A 912 10.89 -71.44 2.26
N ARG A 913 10.80 -70.41 3.11
CA ARG A 913 11.49 -70.36 4.40
C ARG A 913 10.68 -69.59 5.43
N THR A 914 9.69 -70.25 6.06
CA THR A 914 9.16 -69.79 7.34
C THR A 914 8.46 -70.94 8.08
N ASP A 915 8.59 -70.97 9.40
CA ASP A 915 7.81 -71.84 10.29
C ASP A 915 6.30 -71.58 10.13
N MET A 916 5.50 -72.65 10.02
CA MET A 916 4.06 -72.58 9.73
C MET A 916 3.26 -71.91 10.86
N GLN A 917 3.72 -71.99 12.11
CA GLN A 917 3.07 -71.31 13.23
C GLN A 917 3.29 -69.80 13.20
N THR A 918 4.53 -69.36 12.97
CA THR A 918 4.89 -67.93 12.84
C THR A 918 4.18 -67.28 11.65
N LEU A 919 4.08 -67.99 10.52
CA LEU A 919 3.38 -67.48 9.34
C LEU A 919 1.87 -67.27 9.59
N ALA A 920 1.24 -68.12 10.40
CA ALA A 920 -0.17 -67.96 10.76
C ALA A 920 -0.41 -66.69 11.60
N ILE A 921 0.49 -66.40 12.54
CA ILE A 921 0.45 -65.20 13.39
C ILE A 921 0.66 -63.94 12.55
N LEU A 922 1.64 -63.94 11.65
CA LEU A 922 1.92 -62.81 10.75
C LEU A 922 0.76 -62.53 9.78
N ARG A 923 0.08 -63.56 9.26
CA ARG A 923 -1.11 -63.41 8.41
C ARG A 923 -2.30 -62.81 9.14
N GLU A 924 -2.51 -63.20 10.40
CA GLU A 924 -3.55 -62.61 11.25
C GLU A 924 -3.25 -61.13 11.51
N ALA A 925 -1.99 -60.82 11.87
CA ALA A 925 -1.55 -59.45 12.08
C ALA A 925 -1.68 -58.59 10.80
N ALA A 926 -1.36 -59.12 9.61
CA ALA A 926 -1.55 -58.40 8.35
C ALA A 926 -3.03 -58.13 8.02
N ARG A 927 -3.92 -59.11 8.25
CA ARG A 927 -5.38 -58.92 8.10
C ARG A 927 -5.92 -57.86 9.07
N LYS A 928 -5.44 -57.89 10.31
CA LYS A 928 -5.75 -56.88 11.34
C LYS A 928 -5.24 -55.51 10.92
N LEU A 929 -4.03 -55.41 10.39
CA LEU A 929 -3.42 -54.14 9.97
C LEU A 929 -4.17 -53.48 8.80
N CYS A 930 -4.64 -54.26 7.82
CA CYS A 930 -5.42 -53.76 6.69
C CYS A 930 -6.84 -53.30 7.05
N SER A 931 -7.39 -53.75 8.18
CA SER A 931 -8.74 -53.37 8.65
C SER A 931 -8.73 -52.21 9.66
N VAL A 932 -7.56 -51.89 10.22
CA VAL A 932 -7.39 -50.81 11.21
C VAL A 932 -7.15 -49.47 10.52
N ASP A 933 -7.69 -48.39 11.11
CA ASP A 933 -7.35 -47.03 10.68
C ASP A 933 -5.91 -46.67 11.08
N LEU A 934 -4.98 -46.83 10.13
CA LEU A 934 -3.54 -46.62 10.35
C LEU A 934 -3.20 -45.26 10.95
N VAL A 935 -3.95 -44.20 10.62
CA VAL A 935 -3.71 -42.85 11.17
C VAL A 935 -3.95 -42.83 12.67
N THR A 936 -5.05 -43.44 13.09
CA THR A 936 -5.49 -43.52 14.50
C THR A 936 -4.73 -44.61 15.26
N TRP A 937 -4.14 -45.61 14.59
CA TRP A 937 -3.36 -46.68 15.22
C TRP A 937 -1.89 -46.32 15.47
N LEU A 938 -1.25 -45.62 14.52
CA LEU A 938 0.16 -45.20 14.63
C LEU A 938 0.35 -44.06 15.59
N VAL A 939 -0.55 -43.08 15.49
CA VAL A 939 -0.65 -42.00 16.44
C VAL A 939 -2.04 -42.18 17.05
N PRO A 940 -2.17 -42.96 18.16
CA PRO A 940 -3.41 -42.94 18.91
C PRO A 940 -3.72 -41.48 19.19
N ALA A 941 -4.88 -41.03 18.70
CA ALA A 941 -5.32 -39.67 18.93
C ALA A 941 -5.13 -39.42 20.43
N PRO A 942 -4.37 -38.39 20.84
CA PRO A 942 -4.27 -38.05 22.26
C PRO A 942 -5.70 -38.04 22.78
N SER A 943 -5.96 -38.67 23.93
CA SER A 943 -7.28 -38.81 24.54
C SER A 943 -8.04 -37.50 24.42
N ALA A 944 -8.86 -37.41 23.36
CA ALA A 944 -9.28 -36.16 22.74
C ALA A 944 -8.30 -34.98 22.91
N ASP A 945 -7.36 -34.78 21.98
CA ASP A 945 -7.11 -33.39 21.59
C ASP A 945 -8.49 -32.85 21.22
N ARG A 946 -8.99 -31.95 22.08
CA ARG A 946 -10.28 -31.28 21.90
C ARG A 946 -10.39 -30.96 20.40
N PRO A 947 -11.50 -31.28 19.73
CA PRO A 947 -11.68 -30.93 18.32
C PRO A 947 -11.17 -29.51 18.17
N ASN A 948 -10.26 -29.28 17.23
CA ASN A 948 -9.64 -27.98 17.04
C ASN A 948 -10.77 -26.99 16.82
N THR A 949 -11.22 -26.38 17.92
CA THR A 949 -12.36 -25.49 17.94
C THR A 949 -11.98 -24.43 16.95
N ASP A 950 -12.77 -24.28 15.88
CA ASP A 950 -12.55 -23.23 14.90
C ASP A 950 -12.15 -21.97 15.67
N THR A 951 -10.92 -21.49 15.47
CA THR A 951 -10.51 -20.33 16.24
C THR A 951 -11.46 -19.21 15.84
N TYR A 952 -12.26 -18.75 16.81
CA TYR A 952 -13.29 -17.70 16.76
C TYR A 952 -12.84 -16.33 16.21
N LYS A 953 -11.66 -16.26 15.59
CA LYS A 953 -11.11 -15.04 15.03
C LYS A 953 -11.94 -14.46 13.87
N HIS A 954 -12.82 -15.23 13.24
CA HIS A 954 -13.57 -14.75 12.06
C HIS A 954 -15.03 -15.23 11.90
N SER A 955 -15.57 -16.14 12.72
CA SER A 955 -17.00 -16.45 12.68
C SER A 955 -17.77 -15.50 13.62
N GLY A 956 -18.92 -14.99 13.16
CA GLY A 956 -19.82 -14.21 14.02
C GLY A 956 -20.09 -15.04 15.28
N LEU A 957 -19.71 -14.52 16.45
CA LEU A 957 -19.68 -15.26 17.71
C LEU A 957 -21.10 -15.76 18.09
N TYR A 958 -21.39 -17.03 17.82
CA TYR A 958 -22.63 -17.70 18.26
C TYR A 958 -22.37 -18.38 19.62
N LEU A 959 -22.55 -17.62 20.70
CA LEU A 959 -22.50 -18.11 22.09
C LEU A 959 -23.60 -19.14 22.41
N ASP A 960 -24.53 -19.34 21.48
CA ASP A 960 -25.62 -20.30 21.53
C ASP A 960 -25.15 -21.75 21.45
N LEU A 961 -23.95 -21.97 20.92
CA LEU A 961 -23.30 -23.27 20.81
C LEU A 961 -22.40 -23.49 22.02
N LEU A 962 -22.84 -23.27 23.26
CA LEU A 962 -22.09 -23.68 24.45
C LEU A 962 -22.96 -24.64 25.27
N ASP A 963 -22.37 -25.77 25.66
CA ASP A 963 -22.90 -26.71 26.62
C ASP A 963 -22.51 -26.26 28.04
N PHE A 964 -23.52 -25.88 28.80
CA PHE A 964 -23.41 -25.38 30.16
C PHE A 964 -23.72 -26.45 31.22
N THR A 965 -24.00 -27.71 30.83
CA THR A 965 -24.45 -28.79 31.74
C THR A 965 -23.48 -29.12 32.88
N ARG A 966 -22.19 -28.76 32.74
CA ARG A 966 -21.14 -28.98 33.75
C ARG A 966 -21.02 -27.86 34.78
N LEU A 967 -21.72 -26.74 34.61
CA LEU A 967 -21.73 -25.62 35.57
C LEU A 967 -22.85 -25.85 36.59
N ARG A 968 -22.52 -25.84 37.89
CA ARG A 968 -23.49 -26.03 38.99
C ARG A 968 -23.50 -24.80 39.89
N TRP A 969 -24.57 -24.01 39.84
CA TRP A 969 -24.73 -22.78 40.63
C TRP A 969 -26.00 -22.90 41.51
N ALA A 970 -25.99 -22.36 42.73
CA ALA A 970 -27.08 -22.51 43.72
C ALA A 970 -28.24 -21.50 43.51
N PRO A 971 -29.47 -21.79 44.01
CA PRO A 971 -30.66 -20.98 43.72
C PRO A 971 -30.75 -19.71 44.59
N PRO A 972 -31.04 -18.53 44.00
CA PRO A 972 -31.25 -17.28 44.74
C PRO A 972 -32.71 -16.84 44.90
N SER A 973 -32.94 -16.02 45.94
CA SER A 973 -34.22 -15.41 46.35
C SER A 973 -34.39 -13.97 45.80
N GLN A 974 -35.64 -13.51 45.62
CA GLN A 974 -36.04 -12.21 45.05
C GLN A 974 -35.79 -11.01 45.99
N ALA A 975 -35.35 -9.84 45.45
CA ALA A 975 -35.74 -8.51 45.99
C ALA A 975 -35.33 -7.26 45.15
N SER A 976 -36.33 -6.39 44.97
CA SER A 976 -36.39 -4.91 44.91
C SER A 976 -35.57 -4.07 43.90
N THR A 977 -36.28 -3.09 43.32
CA THR A 977 -35.84 -2.02 42.41
C THR A 977 -35.49 -0.73 43.16
N ASP A 978 -34.27 -0.23 42.98
CA ASP A 978 -33.96 1.20 42.87
C ASP A 978 -32.55 1.39 42.28
N THR A 979 -32.31 2.58 41.72
CA THR A 979 -31.39 2.84 40.60
C THR A 979 -29.89 2.97 40.99
N ILE A 980 -29.01 2.47 40.09
CA ILE A 980 -27.57 2.77 39.83
C ILE A 980 -26.55 2.69 41.00
N TRP A 981 -25.93 1.52 41.23
CA TRP A 981 -24.74 1.40 42.11
C TRP A 981 -23.83 0.21 41.74
N VAL A 982 -22.51 0.35 41.93
CA VAL A 982 -21.64 -0.77 42.34
C VAL A 982 -21.43 -0.67 43.86
N ARG A 983 -21.88 -1.68 44.62
CA ARG A 983 -21.73 -1.72 46.09
C ARG A 983 -20.78 -2.83 46.52
N VAL A 984 -19.83 -2.49 47.37
CA VAL A 984 -18.88 -3.42 48.02
C VAL A 984 -19.00 -3.28 49.54
N GLY A 985 -19.25 -4.39 50.25
CA GLY A 985 -19.41 -4.35 51.71
C GLY A 985 -19.52 -5.75 52.36
N PRO A 986 -19.71 -5.81 53.69
CA PRO A 986 -19.77 -7.08 54.42
C PRO A 986 -20.96 -7.94 53.99
N LEU A 987 -20.78 -9.27 54.02
CA LEU A 987 -21.82 -10.23 53.66
C LEU A 987 -23.09 -10.00 54.52
N PRO A 988 -24.25 -9.70 53.91
CA PRO A 988 -25.48 -9.49 54.66
C PRO A 988 -25.99 -10.80 55.28
N ALA A 989 -26.55 -10.73 56.50
CA ALA A 989 -27.13 -11.88 57.20
C ALA A 989 -28.47 -12.34 56.60
N ASP A 990 -29.19 -11.43 55.91
CA ASP A 990 -30.40 -11.69 55.15
C ASP A 990 -30.35 -10.89 53.84
N PHE A 991 -30.55 -11.55 52.70
CA PHE A 991 -30.49 -10.94 51.37
C PHE A 991 -31.66 -9.97 51.08
N ASN A 992 -32.69 -9.94 51.95
CA ASN A 992 -33.83 -9.03 51.85
C ASN A 992 -33.65 -7.73 52.66
N MET A 993 -32.63 -7.62 53.50
CA MET A 993 -32.40 -6.46 54.36
C MET A 993 -31.53 -5.41 53.68
N PRO A 994 -31.94 -4.12 53.64
CA PRO A 994 -31.08 -3.05 53.13
C PRO A 994 -29.85 -2.90 54.03
N VAL A 995 -28.66 -3.19 53.49
CA VAL A 995 -27.40 -2.93 54.19
C VAL A 995 -27.27 -1.40 54.39
N PRO A 996 -27.04 -0.91 55.62
CA PRO A 996 -26.90 0.52 55.88
C PRO A 996 -25.76 1.13 55.03
N ALA A 997 -26.04 2.23 54.32
CA ALA A 997 -25.08 2.89 53.42
C ALA A 997 -23.73 3.24 54.10
N ALA A 998 -23.73 3.43 55.43
CA ALA A 998 -22.55 3.71 56.23
C ALA A 998 -21.51 2.57 56.30
N ARG A 999 -21.83 1.36 55.81
CA ARG A 999 -20.95 0.17 55.81
C ARG A 999 -20.60 -0.35 54.42
N CYS A 1000 -20.97 0.36 53.35
CA CYS A 1000 -20.72 -0.05 51.97
C CYS A 1000 -20.00 1.05 51.19
N LEU A 1001 -18.99 0.67 50.41
CA LEU A 1001 -18.44 1.52 49.37
C LEU A 1001 -19.39 1.53 48.18
N CYS A 1002 -19.78 2.73 47.74
CA CYS A 1002 -20.70 2.96 46.64
C CYS A 1002 -19.96 3.67 45.51
N TYR A 1003 -19.93 3.05 44.33
CA TYR A 1003 -19.39 3.67 43.11
C TYR A 1003 -20.56 3.98 42.17
N GLU A 1004 -20.76 5.26 41.89
CA GLU A 1004 -21.73 5.70 40.89
C GLU A 1004 -21.16 5.53 39.47
N HIS A 1005 -22.02 5.18 38.50
CA HIS A 1005 -21.57 5.01 37.11
C HIS A 1005 -20.96 6.30 36.52
N HIS A 1006 -21.46 7.48 36.92
CA HIS A 1006 -20.94 8.76 36.45
C HIS A 1006 -19.50 8.98 36.92
N ASP A 1007 -19.26 8.83 38.22
CA ASP A 1007 -17.94 9.00 38.85
C ASP A 1007 -16.96 7.94 38.37
N THR A 1008 -17.40 6.68 38.26
CA THR A 1008 -16.57 5.58 37.73
C THR A 1008 -16.15 5.83 36.28
N LEU A 1009 -17.05 6.34 35.43
CA LEU A 1009 -16.72 6.70 34.05
C LEU A 1009 -15.78 7.92 33.99
N GLN A 1010 -15.86 8.83 34.96
CA GLN A 1010 -14.95 9.97 35.06
C GLN A 1010 -13.56 9.53 35.52
N GLU A 1011 -13.45 8.68 36.55
CA GLU A 1011 -12.20 8.08 37.01
C GLU A 1011 -11.52 7.26 35.91
N LEU A 1012 -12.26 6.45 35.15
CA LEU A 1012 -11.74 5.71 34.01
C LEU A 1012 -11.28 6.63 32.86
N ARG A 1013 -11.93 7.77 32.65
CA ARG A 1013 -11.49 8.78 31.67
C ARG A 1013 -10.21 9.49 32.10
N ASP A 1014 -10.05 9.70 33.40
CA ASP A 1014 -8.85 10.31 34.00
C ASP A 1014 -7.69 9.30 34.15
N GLY A 1015 -7.93 8.03 33.79
CA GLY A 1015 -6.94 6.96 33.81
C GLY A 1015 -6.65 6.42 35.20
N GLN A 1016 -7.55 6.64 36.16
CA GLN A 1016 -7.44 6.06 37.49
C GLN A 1016 -7.84 4.58 37.48
N VAL A 1017 -7.21 3.80 38.36
CA VAL A 1017 -7.54 2.38 38.53
C VAL A 1017 -8.75 2.31 39.44
N VAL A 1018 -9.82 1.70 38.93
CA VAL A 1018 -11.04 1.45 39.72
C VAL A 1018 -10.81 0.19 40.56
N ASP A 1019 -10.66 0.36 41.87
CA ASP A 1019 -10.16 -0.66 42.80
C ASP A 1019 -10.94 -1.99 42.73
N PHE A 1020 -12.27 -1.94 42.58
CA PHE A 1020 -13.11 -3.15 42.55
C PHE A 1020 -12.92 -4.01 41.27
N LEU A 1021 -12.30 -3.47 40.21
CA LEU A 1021 -11.99 -4.23 38.98
C LEU A 1021 -10.62 -4.93 39.04
N ALA A 1022 -9.75 -4.54 39.99
CA ALA A 1022 -8.36 -5.00 40.05
C ALA A 1022 -8.18 -6.25 40.92
N TYR A 1023 -8.70 -6.23 42.15
CA TYR A 1023 -8.57 -7.32 43.12
C TYR A 1023 -9.86 -7.51 43.92
N PRO A 1024 -10.68 -8.52 43.60
CA PRO A 1024 -11.90 -8.74 44.35
C PRO A 1024 -11.58 -9.38 45.71
N ASP A 1025 -11.95 -8.69 46.79
CA ASP A 1025 -11.89 -9.22 48.15
C ASP A 1025 -12.94 -10.35 48.33
N PRO A 1026 -12.53 -11.58 48.65
CA PRO A 1026 -13.44 -12.71 48.83
C PRO A 1026 -14.34 -12.59 50.06
N THR A 1027 -14.05 -11.67 50.98
CA THR A 1027 -14.85 -11.43 52.20
C THR A 1027 -16.01 -10.46 51.98
N CYS A 1028 -16.07 -9.82 50.80
CA CYS A 1028 -17.05 -8.81 50.46
C CYS A 1028 -18.14 -9.32 49.49
N PHE A 1029 -19.35 -8.77 49.62
CA PHE A 1029 -20.44 -8.95 48.66
C PHE A 1029 -20.42 -7.84 47.59
N TYR A 1030 -20.64 -8.22 46.32
CA TYR A 1030 -20.65 -7.29 45.18
C TYR A 1030 -22.03 -7.19 44.54
N CYS A 1031 -22.62 -6.00 44.51
CA CYS A 1031 -23.80 -5.73 43.67
C CYS A 1031 -23.37 -4.89 42.46
N LEU A 1032 -23.48 -5.45 41.26
CA LEU A 1032 -23.08 -4.85 39.98
C LEU A 1032 -24.35 -4.53 39.17
N SER A 1033 -24.60 -3.25 38.89
CA SER A 1033 -25.71 -2.84 38.03
C SER A 1033 -25.20 -2.48 36.64
N VAL A 1034 -25.89 -2.92 35.58
CA VAL A 1034 -25.70 -2.37 34.22
C VAL A 1034 -26.89 -1.51 33.77
N LEU A 1035 -27.85 -1.26 34.67
CA LEU A 1035 -28.96 -0.34 34.41
C LEU A 1035 -28.44 1.09 34.20
N GLY A 1036 -28.91 1.74 33.14
CA GLY A 1036 -28.44 3.08 32.73
C GLY A 1036 -27.18 3.08 31.85
N LEU A 1037 -26.55 1.93 31.61
CA LEU A 1037 -25.46 1.79 30.64
C LEU A 1037 -25.97 1.27 29.28
N PRO A 1038 -25.37 1.70 28.15
CA PRO A 1038 -25.79 1.25 26.83
C PRO A 1038 -25.29 -0.16 26.56
N LEU A 1039 -26.18 -1.09 26.23
CA LEU A 1039 -25.86 -2.52 26.01
C LEU A 1039 -26.13 -3.01 24.58
N THR A 1040 -26.90 -2.26 23.79
CA THR A 1040 -27.11 -2.49 22.35
C THR A 1040 -26.43 -1.39 21.53
N GLU A 1041 -26.05 -1.71 20.29
CA GLU A 1041 -25.75 -0.66 19.32
C GLU A 1041 -27.03 0.19 19.18
N PRO A 1042 -26.99 1.51 19.41
CA PRO A 1042 -28.17 2.33 19.27
C PRO A 1042 -28.66 2.27 17.81
N ASP A 1043 -29.97 2.12 17.61
CA ASP A 1043 -30.58 2.02 16.29
C ASP A 1043 -30.11 3.15 15.36
N ASN A 1044 -29.76 2.79 14.12
CA ASN A 1044 -29.29 3.70 13.05
C ASN A 1044 -30.24 4.91 12.84
N ALA A 1045 -31.49 4.76 13.24
CA ALA A 1045 -32.58 5.67 12.91
C ALA A 1045 -32.63 6.97 13.72
N ASN A 1046 -31.81 7.21 14.76
CA ASN A 1046 -32.11 8.39 15.60
C ASN A 1046 -30.98 9.10 16.36
N ARG A 1047 -29.68 8.76 16.21
CA ARG A 1047 -28.64 9.43 17.03
C ARG A 1047 -27.40 9.84 16.25
N ALA A 1048 -27.05 11.13 16.38
CA ALA A 1048 -25.82 11.70 15.84
C ALA A 1048 -24.57 10.96 16.36
N ALA A 1049 -23.51 10.89 15.53
CA ALA A 1049 -22.22 10.26 15.86
C ALA A 1049 -21.62 10.68 17.23
N GLN A 1050 -21.96 11.87 17.71
CA GLN A 1050 -21.59 12.37 19.04
C GLN A 1050 -22.19 11.53 20.18
N SER A 1051 -23.45 11.06 20.03
CA SER A 1051 -24.12 10.21 21.01
C SER A 1051 -23.46 8.84 21.11
N LEU A 1052 -23.12 8.20 19.98
CA LEU A 1052 -22.42 6.91 19.95
C LEU A 1052 -21.03 7.00 20.62
N THR A 1053 -20.29 8.07 20.33
CA THR A 1053 -18.96 8.30 20.94
C THR A 1053 -19.05 8.47 22.45
N SER A 1054 -20.07 9.17 22.95
CA SER A 1054 -20.30 9.35 24.39
C SER A 1054 -20.73 8.07 25.09
N GLN A 1055 -21.40 7.16 24.38
CA GLN A 1055 -21.97 5.91 24.90
C GLN A 1055 -20.97 4.74 24.90
N LEU A 1056 -19.94 4.76 24.05
CA LEU A 1056 -18.98 3.67 23.92
C LEU A 1056 -18.26 3.31 25.25
N PRO A 1057 -17.75 4.28 26.05
CA PRO A 1057 -17.15 3.95 27.35
C PRO A 1057 -18.16 3.32 28.32
N GLY A 1058 -19.43 3.73 28.26
CA GLY A 1058 -20.50 3.12 29.05
C GLY A 1058 -20.78 1.68 28.64
N PHE A 1059 -20.69 1.37 27.34
CA PHE A 1059 -20.82 0.01 26.81
C PHE A 1059 -19.64 -0.87 27.22
N GLU A 1060 -18.41 -0.38 27.11
CA GLU A 1060 -17.21 -1.08 27.55
C GLU A 1060 -17.27 -1.38 29.06
N LEU A 1061 -17.69 -0.40 29.87
CA LEU A 1061 -17.92 -0.59 31.31
C LEU A 1061 -19.00 -1.65 31.57
N ALA A 1062 -20.13 -1.60 30.85
CA ALA A 1062 -21.18 -2.60 31.00
C ALA A 1062 -20.69 -4.02 30.66
N CYS A 1063 -19.91 -4.18 29.59
CA CYS A 1063 -19.30 -5.43 29.23
C CYS A 1063 -18.28 -5.92 30.28
N GLU A 1064 -17.47 -5.03 30.86
CA GLU A 1064 -16.54 -5.38 31.93
C GLU A 1064 -17.27 -5.74 33.23
N LEU A 1065 -18.34 -5.05 33.62
CA LEU A 1065 -19.16 -5.41 34.79
C LEU A 1065 -19.79 -6.79 34.65
N ILE A 1066 -20.32 -7.11 33.46
CA ILE A 1066 -20.81 -8.46 33.14
C ILE A 1066 -19.68 -9.49 33.27
N ARG A 1067 -18.50 -9.18 32.72
CA ARG A 1067 -17.32 -10.05 32.78
C ARG A 1067 -16.83 -10.28 34.21
N THR A 1068 -16.87 -9.25 35.04
CA THR A 1068 -16.49 -9.29 36.46
C THR A 1068 -17.48 -10.11 37.26
N ALA A 1069 -18.80 -9.96 37.01
CA ALA A 1069 -19.83 -10.82 37.62
C ALA A 1069 -19.56 -12.31 37.31
N VAL A 1070 -19.31 -12.63 36.04
CA VAL A 1070 -18.96 -14.00 35.62
C VAL A 1070 -17.68 -14.48 36.32
N SER A 1071 -16.66 -13.64 36.42
CA SER A 1071 -15.41 -13.98 37.12
C SER A 1071 -15.64 -14.23 38.62
N HIS A 1072 -16.48 -13.43 39.27
CA HIS A 1072 -16.84 -13.60 40.68
C HIS A 1072 -17.55 -14.93 40.88
N TRP A 1073 -18.55 -15.26 40.06
CA TRP A 1073 -19.25 -16.54 40.11
C TRP A 1073 -18.31 -17.74 39.90
N ILE A 1074 -17.34 -17.64 38.98
CA ILE A 1074 -16.33 -18.68 38.76
C ILE A 1074 -15.42 -18.86 39.98
N CYS A 1075 -15.04 -17.77 40.65
CA CYS A 1075 -14.19 -17.78 41.84
C CYS A 1075 -14.96 -18.01 43.15
N GLY A 1076 -16.28 -18.24 43.07
CA GLY A 1076 -17.18 -18.34 44.21
C GLY A 1076 -17.52 -16.99 44.86
N ILE A 1077 -16.94 -15.86 44.50
CA ILE A 1077 -17.19 -14.58 45.18
C ILE A 1077 -18.69 -14.19 45.08
N PRO A 1078 -19.39 -13.96 46.21
CA PRO A 1078 -20.83 -13.74 46.21
C PRO A 1078 -21.15 -12.40 45.52
N SER A 1079 -21.89 -12.47 44.42
CA SER A 1079 -22.17 -11.29 43.60
C SER A 1079 -23.50 -11.33 42.86
N ARG A 1080 -24.12 -10.15 42.75
CA ARG A 1080 -25.41 -9.88 42.09
C ARG A 1080 -25.20 -9.00 40.87
N LEU A 1081 -25.74 -9.39 39.71
CA LEU A 1081 -25.75 -8.62 38.47
C LEU A 1081 -27.20 -8.19 38.13
N VAL A 1082 -27.41 -6.90 37.90
CA VAL A 1082 -28.73 -6.32 37.56
C VAL A 1082 -28.74 -5.83 36.10
N VAL A 1083 -29.62 -6.39 35.27
CA VAL A 1083 -29.63 -6.19 33.80
C VAL A 1083 -31.04 -5.73 33.32
N PRO A 1084 -31.15 -4.83 32.32
CA PRO A 1084 -32.45 -4.39 31.81
C PRO A 1084 -33.26 -5.50 31.10
N SER A 1085 -34.59 -5.39 31.12
CA SER A 1085 -35.51 -6.27 30.39
C SER A 1085 -36.15 -5.54 29.19
N PRO A 1086 -36.12 -6.09 27.95
CA PRO A 1086 -35.53 -7.37 27.53
C PRO A 1086 -33.99 -7.39 27.52
N LEU A 1087 -33.39 -8.58 27.69
CA LEU A 1087 -31.94 -8.78 27.75
C LEU A 1087 -31.31 -8.54 26.35
N PRO A 1088 -30.32 -7.64 26.23
CA PRO A 1088 -29.71 -7.30 24.94
C PRO A 1088 -28.77 -8.39 24.41
N MET A 1089 -28.55 -8.43 23.08
CA MET A 1089 -27.72 -9.44 22.39
C MET A 1089 -26.29 -9.59 22.96
N SER A 1090 -25.73 -8.53 23.54
CA SER A 1090 -24.41 -8.54 24.21
C SER A 1090 -24.38 -9.40 25.48
N ALA A 1091 -25.51 -9.53 26.15
CA ALA A 1091 -25.72 -10.29 27.39
C ALA A 1091 -26.54 -11.58 27.17
N PHE A 1092 -26.95 -11.88 25.92
CA PHE A 1092 -27.70 -13.09 25.55
C PHE A 1092 -27.14 -14.43 26.09
N PRO A 1093 -25.81 -14.66 26.17
CA PRO A 1093 -25.26 -15.94 26.65
C PRO A 1093 -25.61 -16.22 28.11
N LEU A 1094 -25.83 -15.16 28.89
CA LEU A 1094 -26.19 -15.23 30.29
C LEU A 1094 -27.55 -15.92 30.50
N GLN A 1095 -28.46 -15.87 29.51
CA GLN A 1095 -29.77 -16.52 29.59
C GLN A 1095 -29.72 -18.04 29.60
N ARG A 1096 -28.62 -18.63 29.14
CA ARG A 1096 -28.45 -20.09 28.97
C ARG A 1096 -27.63 -20.75 30.09
N LEU A 1097 -27.10 -19.97 31.03
CA LEU A 1097 -26.37 -20.48 32.18
C LEU A 1097 -27.34 -21.12 33.20
N PRO A 1098 -27.13 -22.39 33.61
CA PRO A 1098 -27.98 -23.08 34.57
C PRO A 1098 -27.86 -22.47 35.98
N GLY A 1099 -28.96 -22.43 36.73
CA GLY A 1099 -28.99 -21.91 38.12
C GLY A 1099 -29.35 -20.42 38.26
N LEU A 1100 -29.61 -19.71 37.16
CA LEU A 1100 -30.03 -18.31 37.18
C LEU A 1100 -31.56 -18.17 37.20
N VAL A 1101 -32.08 -17.40 38.16
CA VAL A 1101 -33.53 -17.14 38.31
C VAL A 1101 -33.95 -15.91 37.52
N ARG A 1102 -35.11 -15.98 36.86
CA ARG A 1102 -35.76 -14.86 36.17
C ARG A 1102 -36.88 -14.31 37.06
N SER A 1103 -36.87 -13.01 37.35
CA SER A 1103 -37.99 -12.33 38.03
C SER A 1103 -38.68 -11.39 37.04
N GLU A 1104 -39.95 -11.63 36.72
CA GLU A 1104 -40.68 -10.92 35.65
C GLU A 1104 -41.14 -9.51 36.04
N SER A 1105 -41.04 -9.11 37.31
CA SER A 1105 -41.71 -7.90 37.79
C SER A 1105 -40.96 -6.57 37.56
N SER A 1106 -39.66 -6.54 37.22
CA SER A 1106 -38.94 -5.25 37.03
C SER A 1106 -37.50 -5.27 36.47
N GLY A 1107 -37.02 -6.37 35.86
CA GLY A 1107 -35.67 -6.45 35.27
C GLY A 1107 -34.98 -7.77 35.60
N PHE A 1108 -34.01 -8.19 34.77
CA PHE A 1108 -33.31 -9.45 34.95
C PHE A 1108 -32.34 -9.37 36.13
N LEU A 1109 -32.47 -10.30 37.07
CA LEU A 1109 -31.77 -10.32 38.35
C LEU A 1109 -30.96 -11.61 38.40
N MET A 1110 -29.65 -11.52 38.17
CA MET A 1110 -28.77 -12.69 38.11
C MET A 1110 -27.89 -12.74 39.36
N VAL A 1111 -28.11 -13.72 40.23
CA VAL A 1111 -27.36 -13.89 41.47
C VAL A 1111 -26.67 -15.25 41.42
N GLY A 1112 -25.35 -15.26 41.59
CA GLY A 1112 -24.61 -16.50 41.86
C GLY A 1112 -24.39 -16.61 43.36
N ASN A 1113 -24.94 -17.65 43.98
CA ASN A 1113 -24.70 -17.99 45.39
C ASN A 1113 -24.09 -19.40 45.52
N TRP A 1114 -23.35 -19.59 46.62
CA TRP A 1114 -22.59 -20.77 47.04
C TRP A 1114 -23.45 -21.99 47.36
#